data_AF-A0AAE2BRI7-F1
#
_entry.id   AF-A0AAE2BRI7-F1
#
_cell.length_a   1.000
_cell.length_b   1.000
_cell.length_c   1.000
_cell.angle_alpha   90.00
_cell.angle_beta   90.00
_cell.angle_gamma   90.00
#
_symmetry.space_group_name_H-M   'P 1'
#
loop_
_entity.id
_entity.type
_entity.pdbx_description
1 polymer ?
#
loop_
_entity_poly.entity_id
_entity_poly.type
_entity_poly.pdbx_seq_one_letter_code
_entity_poly.pdbx_strand_id
1 'polypeptide(L)'
;MEEKSKFLHGTLEVTIFRATTSKPSVPFKCISAGGRSAYVTIKVDNKKVAKTTYERDRVWNQTFQILCAHPPDTTITITLKRKRMVLGKIDIQADKLLGESSLINGFFPLSKQNGKPNKKLKLQFIVWFKPAEGEKSWEKALETNGGYQGLKNAAFPVRSNCSVTLYQDAHHRHTFQPPTDLCGTPRKLWEDVYNAIDGANHLIYIAGWSFNPNMALVRDSKTDIPHARGVKLGELLKRKAEEGVAVRILLWDDETSLPVIKNKGVMKTHDEDALAYFKHTKVICQLCPRLHDKLPTVFAHHQKTITVDSRVQPSSRNREITSFLGGLDLCDGRYDTEEHSLFQTLNTESHCFDFYQTSLQGASLHKGGPREPWHDTHACVTGQAAWDVLANFEQRWTKQCDPSLLVPVASIQELSQQPNATSTTSERNWKVQVFRSIDHVSASPLPKNLRVERSIHEAYVDAIRRADRFIYIENQYFIGGCHLWEENKHCGCRNLIPVEIALKVASKIKAKERFAVYVVIPMWPEGPPESESVQDILHWTRETMKMMYRIIGEAIEESGERGRPRDYLDFFCLANREKEVKGEFVPPYNPHPETDYWNAQKHRRFMVYVHSKLMIVDDTYLLIGSANVNQRSMDGQRDTEIAIGCYQSRTREDGMDNGDISAFRMSLWYEHTGRADNVYQEPESLECVRTIQSIGEKMWKIYSQEEVQDMGGVHLVTYPVNVTEKGSVEDLCGGDGHFPDTKTPIKGKRSKVLSSIFTT
;
A
#
# COMPACT_ATOMS: atom_id res chain seq x y z
N MET A 1 24.78 -31.45 -8.17
CA MET A 1 23.62 -31.44 -9.08
C MET A 1 23.01 -30.06 -8.93
N GLU A 2 23.02 -29.24 -9.98
CA GLU A 2 22.33 -27.94 -9.95
C GLU A 2 20.85 -28.20 -9.67
N GLU A 3 20.38 -27.71 -8.53
CA GLU A 3 18.99 -27.85 -8.13
C GLU A 3 18.16 -27.01 -9.10
N LYS A 4 17.37 -27.65 -9.97
CA LYS A 4 16.51 -26.94 -10.92
C LYS A 4 15.54 -26.05 -10.13
N SER A 5 15.50 -24.76 -10.47
CA SER A 5 14.56 -23.82 -9.85
C SER A 5 13.13 -24.37 -9.93
N LYS A 6 12.46 -24.44 -8.77
CA LYS A 6 11.09 -24.97 -8.64
C LYS A 6 10.03 -23.93 -9.02
N PHE A 7 10.41 -22.72 -9.39
CA PHE A 7 9.47 -21.66 -9.75
C PHE A 7 9.95 -20.89 -10.99
N LEU A 8 9.01 -20.48 -11.84
CA LEU A 8 9.21 -19.37 -12.76
C LEU A 8 9.20 -18.06 -11.95
N HIS A 9 10.30 -17.80 -11.22
CA HIS A 9 10.47 -16.65 -10.34
C HIS A 9 11.44 -15.63 -10.94
N GLY A 10 10.90 -14.49 -11.38
CA GLY A 10 11.67 -13.50 -12.12
C GLY A 10 10.84 -12.60 -13.01
N THR A 11 11.45 -12.06 -14.05
CA THR A 11 10.81 -11.15 -15.00
C THR A 11 10.87 -11.72 -16.41
N LEU A 12 9.71 -11.89 -17.02
CA LEU A 12 9.57 -12.27 -18.42
C LEU A 12 9.44 -11.02 -19.28
N GLU A 13 10.46 -10.74 -20.08
CA GLU A 13 10.49 -9.65 -21.05
C GLU A 13 10.09 -10.18 -22.43
N VAL A 14 8.92 -9.77 -22.92
CA VAL A 14 8.35 -10.27 -24.18
C VAL A 14 8.19 -9.15 -25.18
N THR A 15 8.88 -9.23 -26.30
CA THR A 15 8.74 -8.30 -27.43
C THR A 15 7.99 -8.95 -28.58
N ILE A 16 6.88 -8.34 -28.98
CA ILE A 16 6.07 -8.76 -30.13
C ILE A 16 6.40 -7.84 -31.32
N PHE A 17 7.00 -8.39 -32.36
CA PHE A 17 7.43 -7.62 -33.54
C PHE A 17 6.34 -7.58 -34.61
N ARG A 18 6.08 -8.72 -35.27
CA ARG A 18 5.16 -8.80 -36.42
C ARG A 18 4.60 -10.19 -36.65
N ALA A 19 3.51 -10.29 -37.40
CA ALA A 19 2.95 -11.56 -37.88
C ALA A 19 2.82 -11.57 -39.41
N THR A 20 2.72 -12.76 -40.02
CA THR A 20 2.46 -12.85 -41.47
C THR A 20 1.13 -12.17 -41.83
N THR A 21 1.11 -11.41 -42.92
CA THR A 21 -0.09 -10.79 -43.47
C THR A 21 -0.79 -11.75 -44.43
N SER A 22 -2.13 -11.73 -44.46
CA SER A 22 -2.89 -12.43 -45.51
C SER A 22 -3.08 -11.47 -46.68
N LYS A 23 -2.32 -11.64 -47.78
CA LYS A 23 -2.70 -10.99 -49.05
C LYS A 23 -3.97 -11.67 -49.58
N PRO A 24 -5.05 -10.94 -49.90
CA PRO A 24 -6.11 -11.52 -50.72
C PRO A 24 -5.52 -11.82 -52.10
N SER A 25 -5.68 -13.04 -52.58
CA SER A 25 -5.42 -13.39 -53.97
C SER A 25 -6.61 -12.94 -54.81
N VAL A 26 -6.72 -11.64 -55.12
CA VAL A 26 -7.69 -11.17 -56.12
C VAL A 26 -7.08 -10.00 -56.91
N PRO A 27 -6.96 -10.11 -58.26
CA PRO A 27 -6.40 -9.06 -59.10
C PRO A 27 -7.50 -8.09 -59.53
N PHE A 28 -8.14 -7.37 -58.60
CA PHE A 28 -9.00 -6.24 -58.98
C PHE A 28 -8.83 -5.06 -58.01
N LYS A 29 -8.24 -3.99 -58.56
CA LYS A 29 -8.22 -2.65 -57.97
C LYS A 29 -9.66 -2.10 -58.00
N CYS A 30 -10.39 -2.22 -56.91
CA CYS A 30 -11.36 -1.22 -56.44
C CYS A 30 -12.01 -1.70 -55.14
N ILE A 31 -12.24 -0.75 -54.23
CA ILE A 31 -12.68 -0.89 -52.83
C ILE A 31 -11.52 -1.18 -51.87
N SER A 32 -11.37 -0.28 -50.89
CA SER A 32 -10.35 -0.26 -49.85
C SER A 32 -10.30 -1.57 -49.06
N ALA A 33 -9.46 -2.52 -49.49
CA ALA A 33 -9.14 -3.74 -48.77
C ALA A 33 -8.20 -3.46 -47.57
N GLY A 34 -8.62 -2.57 -46.67
CA GLY A 34 -7.95 -2.38 -45.39
C GLY A 34 -8.10 -3.64 -44.55
N GLY A 35 -7.02 -4.43 -44.40
CA GLY A 35 -7.04 -5.65 -43.60
C GLY A 35 -7.63 -5.44 -42.19
N ARG A 36 -8.49 -6.35 -41.72
CA ARG A 36 -9.07 -6.28 -40.36
C ARG A 36 -7.95 -6.34 -39.31
N SER A 37 -7.96 -5.38 -38.37
CA SER A 37 -6.95 -5.24 -37.32
C SER A 37 -6.82 -6.49 -36.46
N ALA A 38 -5.58 -6.80 -36.09
CA ALA A 38 -5.21 -7.91 -35.23
C ALA A 38 -4.44 -7.40 -34.01
N TYR A 39 -4.37 -8.24 -32.98
CA TYR A 39 -3.61 -7.97 -31.77
C TYR A 39 -3.10 -9.28 -31.19
N VAL A 40 -2.10 -9.21 -30.32
CA VAL A 40 -1.53 -10.35 -29.61
C VAL A 40 -1.88 -10.24 -28.13
N THR A 41 -2.17 -11.38 -27.50
CA THR A 41 -2.32 -11.49 -26.05
C THR A 41 -1.32 -12.48 -25.50
N ILE A 42 -0.69 -12.14 -24.39
CA ILE A 42 0.17 -13.05 -23.63
C ILE A 42 -0.61 -13.49 -22.39
N LYS A 43 -0.62 -14.79 -22.14
CA LYS A 43 -1.16 -15.36 -20.92
C LYS A 43 -0.10 -16.12 -20.15
N VAL A 44 -0.17 -16.04 -18.84
CA VAL A 44 0.47 -16.98 -17.91
C VAL A 44 -0.66 -17.85 -17.36
N ASP A 45 -0.59 -19.13 -17.69
CA ASP A 45 -1.70 -20.09 -17.59
C ASP A 45 -2.99 -19.51 -18.21
N ASN A 46 -4.03 -19.38 -17.40
CA ASN A 46 -5.33 -18.89 -17.84
C ASN A 46 -5.45 -17.35 -17.80
N LYS A 47 -4.48 -16.63 -17.23
CA LYS A 47 -4.54 -15.17 -17.04
C LYS A 47 -3.92 -14.42 -18.19
N LYS A 48 -4.66 -13.48 -18.78
CA LYS A 48 -4.06 -12.46 -19.66
C LYS A 48 -3.22 -11.49 -18.83
N VAL A 49 -1.94 -11.41 -19.14
CA VAL A 49 -0.96 -10.53 -18.46
C VAL A 49 -0.51 -9.36 -19.34
N ALA A 50 -0.62 -9.49 -20.67
CA ALA A 50 -0.30 -8.42 -21.60
C ALA A 50 -1.14 -8.51 -22.88
N LYS A 51 -1.28 -7.37 -23.57
CA LYS A 51 -2.03 -7.22 -24.81
C LYS A 51 -1.43 -6.10 -25.65
N THR A 52 -1.21 -6.36 -26.94
CA THR A 52 -0.74 -5.33 -27.88
C THR A 52 -1.87 -4.42 -28.39
N THR A 53 -1.52 -3.32 -29.04
CA THR A 53 -2.45 -2.48 -29.81
C THR A 53 -3.07 -3.23 -30.99
N TYR A 54 -4.13 -2.67 -31.57
CA TYR A 54 -4.81 -3.23 -32.74
C TYR A 54 -4.18 -2.70 -34.03
N GLU A 55 -3.46 -3.56 -34.74
CA GLU A 55 -2.69 -3.17 -35.93
C GLU A 55 -3.21 -3.88 -37.18
N ARG A 56 -3.36 -3.13 -38.29
CA ARG A 56 -3.88 -3.67 -39.56
C ARG A 56 -2.82 -4.41 -40.36
N ASP A 57 -1.60 -3.89 -40.37
CA ASP A 57 -0.41 -4.46 -41.01
C ASP A 57 0.23 -5.59 -40.19
N ARG A 58 -0.20 -5.76 -38.93
CA ARG A 58 0.30 -6.75 -37.97
C ARG A 58 1.78 -6.51 -37.60
N VAL A 59 2.16 -5.25 -37.45
CA VAL A 59 3.46 -4.83 -36.91
C VAL A 59 3.20 -4.08 -35.61
N TRP A 60 3.77 -4.53 -34.50
CA TRP A 60 3.53 -3.95 -33.17
C TRP A 60 4.77 -3.32 -32.54
N ASN A 61 5.93 -4.01 -32.61
CA ASN A 61 7.18 -3.61 -31.95
C ASN A 61 6.97 -3.21 -30.48
N GLN A 62 6.18 -4.00 -29.74
CA GLN A 62 5.81 -3.72 -28.35
C GLN A 62 6.48 -4.71 -27.41
N THR A 63 7.12 -4.18 -26.37
CA THR A 63 7.77 -4.94 -25.29
C THR A 63 6.91 -4.87 -24.03
N PHE A 64 6.81 -6.01 -23.35
CA PHE A 64 6.12 -6.15 -22.06
C PHE A 64 7.06 -6.74 -21.04
N GLN A 65 7.05 -6.20 -19.83
CA GLN A 65 7.70 -6.81 -18.67
C GLN A 65 6.62 -7.43 -17.80
N ILE A 66 6.72 -8.74 -17.59
CA ILE A 66 5.74 -9.54 -16.86
C ILE A 66 6.45 -10.14 -15.66
N LEU A 67 6.04 -9.73 -14.46
CA LEU A 67 6.52 -10.30 -13.22
C LEU A 67 5.94 -11.70 -13.04
N CYS A 68 6.81 -12.67 -12.71
CA CYS A 68 6.46 -14.05 -12.52
C CYS A 68 6.92 -14.55 -11.14
N ALA A 69 6.01 -15.24 -10.45
CA ALA A 69 6.27 -16.07 -9.29
C ALA A 69 5.28 -17.24 -9.32
N HIS A 70 5.51 -18.17 -10.26
CA HIS A 70 4.58 -19.24 -10.60
C HIS A 70 5.27 -20.61 -10.55
N PRO A 71 4.51 -21.71 -10.39
CA PRO A 71 5.05 -23.07 -10.48
C PRO A 71 5.79 -23.36 -11.81
N PRO A 72 6.62 -24.41 -11.86
CA PRO A 72 7.46 -24.70 -13.03
C PRO A 72 6.69 -25.37 -14.17
N ASP A 73 5.49 -25.91 -13.91
CA ASP A 73 4.55 -26.46 -14.88
C ASP A 73 3.63 -25.39 -15.52
N THR A 74 3.85 -24.12 -15.18
CA THR A 74 3.13 -22.98 -15.77
C THR A 74 3.34 -22.90 -17.29
N THR A 75 2.25 -22.65 -18.01
CA THR A 75 2.25 -22.47 -19.46
C THR A 75 2.12 -21.00 -19.84
N ILE A 76 3.08 -20.49 -20.63
CA ILE A 76 3.00 -19.17 -21.25
C ILE A 76 2.37 -19.30 -22.63
N THR A 77 1.17 -18.74 -22.82
CA THR A 77 0.43 -18.79 -24.09
C THR A 77 0.44 -17.45 -24.79
N ILE A 78 1.06 -17.37 -25.98
CA ILE A 78 1.03 -16.19 -26.85
C ILE A 78 0.01 -16.44 -27.97
N THR A 79 -1.05 -15.63 -28.01
CA THR A 79 -2.17 -15.82 -28.95
C THR A 79 -2.34 -14.63 -29.89
N LEU A 80 -2.35 -14.88 -31.20
CA LEU A 80 -2.73 -13.91 -32.22
C LEU A 80 -4.25 -13.91 -32.41
N LYS A 81 -4.88 -12.75 -32.31
CA LYS A 81 -6.34 -12.58 -32.31
C LYS A 81 -6.83 -11.46 -33.24
N ARG A 82 -8.09 -11.57 -33.63
CA ARG A 82 -8.97 -10.47 -34.09
C ARG A 82 -10.11 -10.30 -33.07
N LYS A 83 -10.90 -9.22 -33.15
CA LYS A 83 -11.94 -8.86 -32.14
C LYS A 83 -12.69 -10.06 -31.53
N ARG A 84 -13.14 -11.03 -32.33
CA ARG A 84 -13.88 -12.23 -31.87
C ARG A 84 -13.29 -13.57 -32.34
N MET A 85 -12.04 -13.60 -32.82
CA MET A 85 -11.48 -14.81 -33.45
C MET A 85 -10.02 -15.01 -33.07
N VAL A 86 -9.68 -16.23 -32.63
CA VAL A 86 -8.31 -16.67 -32.45
C VAL A 86 -7.75 -17.11 -33.80
N LEU A 87 -6.66 -16.49 -34.25
CA LEU A 87 -6.00 -16.85 -35.51
C LEU A 87 -5.01 -18.01 -35.32
N GLY A 88 -4.35 -18.03 -34.17
CA GLY A 88 -3.46 -19.11 -33.74
C GLY A 88 -2.76 -18.76 -32.43
N LYS A 89 -2.13 -19.76 -31.81
CA LYS A 89 -1.40 -19.62 -30.56
C LYS A 89 -0.08 -20.38 -30.57
N ILE A 90 0.80 -20.04 -29.65
CA ILE A 90 1.98 -20.81 -29.27
C ILE A 90 1.97 -20.95 -27.74
N ASP A 91 2.29 -22.14 -27.26
CA ASP A 91 2.38 -22.48 -25.85
C ASP A 91 3.85 -22.78 -25.53
N ILE A 92 4.40 -22.10 -24.52
CA ILE A 92 5.77 -22.24 -24.04
C ILE A 92 5.68 -22.74 -22.60
N GLN A 93 6.26 -23.91 -22.33
CA GLN A 93 6.33 -24.46 -20.97
C GLN A 93 7.44 -23.73 -20.19
N ALA A 94 7.19 -23.38 -18.94
CA ALA A 94 8.12 -22.61 -18.11
C ALA A 94 9.42 -23.38 -17.84
N ASP A 95 9.37 -24.71 -17.68
CA ASP A 95 10.52 -25.60 -17.55
C ASP A 95 11.60 -25.39 -18.63
N LYS A 96 11.21 -25.09 -19.89
CA LYS A 96 12.13 -24.79 -20.99
C LYS A 96 12.91 -23.50 -20.79
N LEU A 97 12.28 -22.50 -20.16
CA LEU A 97 12.90 -21.23 -19.82
C LEU A 97 13.86 -21.37 -18.63
N LEU A 98 13.56 -22.30 -17.71
CA LEU A 98 14.37 -22.58 -16.53
C LEU A 98 15.56 -23.51 -16.82
N GLY A 99 15.47 -24.41 -17.81
CA GLY A 99 16.44 -25.49 -18.02
C GLY A 99 17.42 -25.33 -19.19
N GLU A 100 17.00 -24.77 -20.35
CA GLU A 100 17.76 -24.93 -21.61
C GLU A 100 18.12 -23.61 -22.32
N SER A 101 17.31 -22.56 -22.17
CA SER A 101 17.65 -21.21 -22.67
C SER A 101 16.76 -20.16 -22.01
N SER A 102 17.36 -19.10 -21.47
CA SER A 102 16.59 -17.96 -20.95
C SER A 102 16.00 -17.11 -22.08
N LEU A 103 16.42 -17.32 -23.34
CA LEU A 103 16.05 -16.52 -24.51
C LEU A 103 15.43 -17.37 -25.62
N ILE A 104 14.17 -17.10 -25.95
CA ILE A 104 13.49 -17.60 -27.15
C ILE A 104 13.37 -16.45 -28.14
N ASN A 105 14.02 -16.57 -29.31
CA ASN A 105 13.98 -15.57 -30.37
C ASN A 105 13.72 -16.24 -31.72
N GLY A 106 12.71 -15.77 -32.45
CA GLY A 106 12.49 -16.28 -33.81
C GLY A 106 11.14 -15.92 -34.41
N PHE A 107 10.88 -16.51 -35.58
CA PHE A 107 9.63 -16.37 -36.31
C PHE A 107 8.87 -17.69 -36.37
N PHE A 108 8.01 -17.92 -35.38
CA PHE A 108 7.44 -19.23 -35.10
C PHE A 108 6.08 -19.45 -35.79
N PRO A 109 5.81 -20.65 -36.33
CA PRO A 109 4.47 -21.01 -36.80
C PRO A 109 3.49 -21.09 -35.64
N LEU A 110 2.27 -20.57 -35.84
CA LEU A 110 1.20 -20.63 -34.85
C LEU A 110 0.41 -21.92 -35.00
N SER A 111 -0.07 -22.50 -33.90
CA SER A 111 -0.99 -23.63 -33.91
C SER A 111 -2.45 -23.16 -34.03
N LYS A 112 -3.26 -23.90 -34.79
CA LYS A 112 -4.72 -23.74 -34.86
C LYS A 112 -5.35 -24.16 -33.51
N GLN A 113 -6.63 -23.85 -33.30
CA GLN A 113 -7.35 -24.27 -32.08
C GLN A 113 -7.36 -25.79 -31.87
N ASN A 114 -7.31 -26.59 -32.94
CA ASN A 114 -7.22 -28.06 -32.87
C ASN A 114 -5.78 -28.60 -32.69
N GLY A 115 -4.83 -27.76 -32.27
CA GLY A 115 -3.43 -28.14 -32.01
C GLY A 115 -2.56 -28.31 -33.25
N LYS A 116 -3.13 -28.41 -34.47
CA LYS A 116 -2.34 -28.58 -35.70
C LYS A 116 -1.59 -27.29 -36.08
N PRO A 117 -0.32 -27.36 -36.50
CA PRO A 117 0.44 -26.19 -36.92
C PRO A 117 -0.17 -25.51 -38.15
N ASN A 118 -0.29 -24.18 -38.11
CA ASN A 118 -0.74 -23.35 -39.21
C ASN A 118 0.45 -22.89 -40.05
N LYS A 119 0.74 -23.62 -41.14
CA LYS A 119 1.87 -23.32 -42.04
C LYS A 119 1.82 -21.90 -42.67
N LYS A 120 0.67 -21.23 -42.67
CA LYS A 120 0.48 -19.89 -43.27
C LYS A 120 0.60 -18.73 -42.28
N LEU A 121 0.48 -19.00 -40.97
CA LEU A 121 0.52 -17.97 -39.93
C LEU A 121 1.74 -18.16 -39.03
N LYS A 122 2.65 -17.18 -39.08
CA LYS A 122 3.80 -17.09 -38.17
C LYS A 122 3.75 -15.81 -37.35
N LEU A 123 4.34 -15.82 -36.16
CA LEU A 123 4.49 -14.67 -35.27
C LEU A 123 5.97 -14.53 -34.85
N GLN A 124 6.52 -13.33 -35.05
CA GLN A 124 7.90 -12.99 -34.67
C GLN A 124 7.88 -12.33 -33.30
N PHE A 125 8.59 -12.94 -32.35
CA PHE A 125 8.69 -12.44 -30.99
C PHE A 125 10.02 -12.83 -30.35
N ILE A 126 10.38 -12.12 -29.29
CA ILE A 126 11.43 -12.48 -28.34
C ILE A 126 10.79 -12.68 -26.97
N VAL A 127 11.19 -13.74 -26.26
CA VAL A 127 10.91 -13.95 -24.84
C VAL A 127 12.25 -14.10 -24.14
N TRP A 128 12.54 -13.24 -23.18
CA TRP A 128 13.72 -13.33 -22.32
C TRP A 128 13.28 -13.44 -20.85
N PHE A 129 13.74 -14.47 -20.16
CA PHE A 129 13.50 -14.66 -18.73
C PHE A 129 14.72 -14.22 -17.92
N LYS A 130 14.49 -13.32 -16.96
CA LYS A 130 15.48 -12.86 -15.99
C LYS A 130 15.12 -13.42 -14.61
N PRO A 131 15.90 -14.35 -14.05
CA PRO A 131 15.65 -14.89 -12.71
C PRO A 131 15.68 -13.80 -11.63
N ALA A 132 14.86 -13.93 -10.60
CA ALA A 132 14.82 -12.98 -9.49
C ALA A 132 16.11 -12.98 -8.66
N GLU A 133 16.79 -14.14 -8.56
CA GLU A 133 18.06 -14.29 -7.83
C GLU A 133 19.21 -13.49 -8.47
N GLY A 134 19.05 -13.09 -9.74
CA GLY A 134 20.01 -12.23 -10.44
C GLY A 134 19.88 -10.74 -10.10
N GLU A 135 18.86 -10.32 -9.35
CA GLU A 135 18.69 -8.92 -8.94
C GLU A 135 19.73 -8.54 -7.89
N LYS A 136 20.36 -7.37 -8.09
CA LYS A 136 21.31 -6.81 -7.11
C LYS A 136 20.59 -6.35 -5.85
N SER A 137 21.21 -6.59 -4.69
CA SER A 137 20.74 -6.04 -3.42
C SER A 137 20.63 -4.52 -3.45
N TRP A 138 19.85 -3.91 -2.55
CA TRP A 138 19.71 -2.46 -2.47
C TRP A 138 21.06 -1.76 -2.33
N GLU A 139 21.88 -2.17 -1.37
CA GLU A 139 23.23 -1.62 -1.18
C GLU A 139 24.04 -1.60 -2.49
N LYS A 140 24.13 -2.74 -3.18
CA LYS A 140 24.84 -2.85 -4.47
C LYS A 140 24.17 -2.05 -5.58
N ALA A 141 22.85 -2.00 -5.62
CA ALA A 141 22.10 -1.26 -6.64
C ALA A 141 22.31 0.25 -6.49
N LEU A 142 22.40 0.74 -5.25
CA LEU A 142 22.61 2.14 -4.94
C LEU A 142 24.07 2.59 -5.16
N GLU A 143 25.05 1.72 -4.92
CA GLU A 143 26.49 2.02 -5.09
C GLU A 143 27.00 1.98 -6.54
N THR A 144 26.37 1.22 -7.44
CA THR A 144 26.87 1.04 -8.81
C THR A 144 26.96 2.35 -9.60
N ASN A 145 27.98 2.49 -10.47
CA ASN A 145 28.12 3.65 -11.37
C ASN A 145 26.82 3.91 -12.14
N GLY A 146 26.17 5.05 -11.86
CA GLY A 146 24.85 5.44 -12.39
C GLY A 146 23.71 5.36 -11.36
N GLY A 147 23.82 4.54 -10.32
CA GLY A 147 22.84 4.34 -9.24
C GLY A 147 21.55 3.63 -9.71
N TYR A 148 20.67 3.33 -8.75
CA TYR A 148 19.34 2.77 -9.05
C TYR A 148 18.51 3.75 -9.89
N GLN A 149 18.06 3.28 -11.06
CA GLN A 149 17.39 4.10 -12.07
C GLN A 149 15.87 4.23 -11.87
N GLY A 150 15.32 3.64 -10.81
CA GLY A 150 13.87 3.55 -10.62
C GLY A 150 13.20 2.57 -11.58
N LEU A 151 11.90 2.38 -11.37
CA LEU A 151 11.07 1.59 -12.28
C LEU A 151 10.83 2.33 -13.59
N LYS A 152 11.21 1.70 -14.71
CA LYS A 152 11.09 2.29 -16.05
C LYS A 152 9.65 2.38 -16.56
N ASN A 153 8.75 1.52 -16.07
CA ASN A 153 7.36 1.44 -16.53
C ASN A 153 6.39 2.31 -15.72
N ALA A 154 6.87 2.95 -14.65
CA ALA A 154 6.10 3.95 -13.92
C ALA A 154 5.83 5.20 -14.78
N ALA A 155 4.74 5.90 -14.45
CA ALA A 155 4.41 7.19 -15.05
C ALA A 155 5.46 8.26 -14.73
N PHE A 156 5.92 8.27 -13.48
CA PHE A 156 6.86 9.25 -12.97
C PHE A 156 8.26 8.64 -12.84
N PRO A 157 9.32 9.35 -13.26
CA PRO A 157 10.69 8.88 -13.11
C PRO A 157 11.17 9.04 -11.66
N VAL A 158 12.31 8.44 -11.32
CA VAL A 158 12.99 8.79 -10.07
C VAL A 158 13.46 10.24 -10.12
N ARG A 159 13.22 10.98 -9.04
CA ARG A 159 13.61 12.38 -8.84
C ARG A 159 14.75 12.44 -7.84
N SER A 160 15.68 13.35 -8.07
CA SER A 160 16.77 13.68 -7.14
C SER A 160 16.52 15.06 -6.51
N ASN A 161 17.36 15.47 -5.55
CA ASN A 161 17.25 16.75 -4.83
C ASN A 161 15.88 16.92 -4.15
N CYS A 162 15.36 15.83 -3.61
CA CYS A 162 14.13 15.83 -2.82
C CYS A 162 14.48 15.87 -1.34
N SER A 163 13.51 16.25 -0.52
CA SER A 163 13.52 16.00 0.93
C SER A 163 12.25 15.24 1.29
N VAL A 164 12.36 14.32 2.25
CA VAL A 164 11.26 13.50 2.74
C VAL A 164 11.20 13.63 4.25
N THR A 165 10.05 14.02 4.77
CA THR A 165 9.73 13.92 6.20
C THR A 165 8.81 12.74 6.40
N LEU A 166 9.20 11.80 7.25
CA LEU A 166 8.40 10.63 7.61
C LEU A 166 7.62 10.94 8.89
N TYR A 167 6.35 10.53 8.92
CA TYR A 167 5.46 10.71 10.05
C TYR A 167 4.92 9.37 10.51
N GLN A 168 5.02 9.17 11.81
CA GLN A 168 4.37 8.12 12.57
C GLN A 168 3.16 8.79 13.23
N ASP A 169 1.97 8.26 12.97
CA ASP A 169 0.69 8.83 13.38
C ASP A 169 0.41 10.27 12.92
N ALA A 170 -0.71 10.81 13.40
CA ALA A 170 -1.12 12.18 13.15
C ALA A 170 -0.36 13.19 14.03
N HIS A 171 0.05 12.78 15.24
CA HIS A 171 0.65 13.63 16.25
C HIS A 171 1.46 12.82 17.28
N HIS A 172 2.29 13.49 18.07
CA HIS A 172 2.95 12.88 19.24
C HIS A 172 2.85 13.79 20.45
N ARG A 173 2.77 13.20 21.64
CA ARG A 173 2.85 14.01 22.87
C ARG A 173 4.27 14.52 23.09
N HIS A 174 4.37 15.66 23.75
CA HIS A 174 5.66 16.20 24.24
C HIS A 174 6.47 15.23 25.14
N THR A 175 5.82 14.22 25.74
CA THR A 175 6.46 13.18 26.55
C THR A 175 7.06 12.05 25.72
N PHE A 176 6.72 11.94 24.44
CA PHE A 176 7.31 10.95 23.54
C PHE A 176 8.71 11.41 23.16
N GLN A 177 9.70 10.80 23.82
CA GLN A 177 11.11 11.13 23.65
C GLN A 177 11.90 9.84 23.42
N PRO A 178 11.75 9.19 22.26
CA PRO A 178 12.59 8.07 21.90
C PRO A 178 14.07 8.53 21.85
N PRO A 179 15.05 7.64 22.11
CA PRO A 179 16.47 8.00 22.05
C PRO A 179 16.83 8.57 20.68
N THR A 180 17.15 9.87 20.64
CA THR A 180 17.29 10.65 19.40
C THR A 180 18.45 10.17 18.52
N ASP A 181 19.49 9.63 19.16
CA ASP A 181 20.65 8.99 18.53
C ASP A 181 20.30 7.73 17.72
N LEU A 182 19.22 7.04 18.08
CA LEU A 182 18.75 5.85 17.37
C LEU A 182 17.51 6.11 16.53
N CYS A 183 16.58 6.94 17.00
CA CYS A 183 15.23 7.08 16.44
C CYS A 183 15.04 8.37 15.66
N GLY A 184 16.01 9.29 15.69
CA GLY A 184 15.80 10.66 15.24
C GLY A 184 14.73 11.38 16.07
N THR A 185 14.24 12.50 15.55
CA THR A 185 13.20 13.30 16.21
C THR A 185 11.85 13.06 15.53
N PRO A 186 10.86 12.47 16.23
CA PRO A 186 9.51 12.29 15.70
C PRO A 186 8.88 13.63 15.28
N ARG A 187 8.09 13.62 14.21
CA ARG A 187 7.49 14.80 13.59
C ARG A 187 5.97 14.75 13.72
N LYS A 188 5.34 15.90 13.90
CA LYS A 188 3.88 16.01 14.14
C LYS A 188 3.15 16.33 12.84
N LEU A 189 2.61 15.31 12.17
CA LEU A 189 2.02 15.45 10.84
C LEU A 189 0.97 16.55 10.76
N TRP A 190 -0.03 16.54 11.63
CA TRP A 190 -1.17 17.44 11.50
C TRP A 190 -0.83 18.89 11.87
N GLU A 191 0.19 19.12 12.68
CA GLU A 191 0.76 20.46 12.88
C GLU A 191 1.49 20.94 11.61
N ASP A 192 2.31 20.08 11.00
CA ASP A 192 3.02 20.40 9.75
C ASP A 192 2.03 20.63 8.58
N VAL A 193 0.94 19.85 8.50
CA VAL A 193 -0.17 20.06 7.54
C VAL A 193 -0.89 21.38 7.80
N TYR A 194 -1.20 21.72 9.07
CA TYR A 194 -1.84 23.00 9.40
C TYR A 194 -0.98 24.17 8.93
N ASN A 195 0.30 24.16 9.28
CA ASN A 195 1.26 25.20 8.90
C ASN A 195 1.40 25.33 7.38
N ALA A 196 1.42 24.20 6.66
CA ALA A 196 1.50 24.17 5.20
C ALA A 196 0.24 24.81 4.55
N ILE A 197 -0.96 24.49 5.04
CA ILE A 197 -2.21 25.06 4.54
C ILE A 197 -2.31 26.55 4.87
N ASP A 198 -2.03 26.93 6.12
CA ASP A 198 -2.11 28.32 6.56
C ASP A 198 -1.11 29.21 5.83
N GLY A 199 0.09 28.68 5.59
CA GLY A 199 1.17 29.35 4.88
C GLY A 199 1.03 29.42 3.36
N ALA A 200 0.06 28.72 2.74
CA ALA A 200 -0.11 28.66 1.29
C ALA A 200 -0.57 30.00 0.68
N ASN A 201 -0.07 30.33 -0.51
CA ASN A 201 -0.40 31.59 -1.20
C ASN A 201 -1.11 31.39 -2.55
N HIS A 202 -0.94 30.23 -3.20
CA HIS A 202 -1.37 30.04 -4.58
C HIS A 202 -2.35 28.88 -4.74
N LEU A 203 -2.06 27.71 -4.14
CA LEU A 203 -2.89 26.52 -4.28
C LEU A 203 -2.92 25.64 -3.02
N ILE A 204 -4.07 25.01 -2.79
CA ILE A 204 -4.27 23.93 -1.81
C ILE A 204 -5.11 22.85 -2.47
N TYR A 205 -4.49 21.75 -2.88
CA TYR A 205 -5.14 20.63 -3.58
C TYR A 205 -5.18 19.40 -2.68
N ILE A 206 -6.39 18.92 -2.38
CA ILE A 206 -6.62 17.81 -1.45
C ILE A 206 -7.35 16.69 -2.20
N ALA A 207 -6.80 15.48 -2.19
CA ALA A 207 -7.53 14.28 -2.58
C ALA A 207 -7.67 13.36 -1.36
N GLY A 208 -8.86 12.83 -1.14
CA GLY A 208 -9.14 11.94 -0.01
C GLY A 208 -10.17 10.88 -0.36
N TRP A 209 -10.10 9.76 0.36
CA TRP A 209 -11.19 8.78 0.40
C TRP A 209 -12.36 9.33 1.21
N SER A 210 -12.07 10.09 2.27
CA SER A 210 -13.06 10.84 3.04
C SER A 210 -12.47 12.15 3.53
N PHE A 211 -13.34 13.10 3.90
CA PHE A 211 -12.95 14.40 4.41
C PHE A 211 -13.99 14.94 5.38
N ASN A 212 -13.57 15.36 6.58
CA ASN A 212 -14.45 16.05 7.52
C ASN A 212 -14.03 17.54 7.66
N PRO A 213 -14.80 18.51 7.15
CA PRO A 213 -14.50 19.92 7.33
C PRO A 213 -14.56 20.39 8.80
N ASN A 214 -15.24 19.64 9.68
CA ASN A 214 -15.44 20.01 11.09
C ASN A 214 -14.38 19.44 12.04
N MET A 215 -13.38 18.71 11.53
CA MET A 215 -12.25 18.27 12.33
C MET A 215 -11.32 19.44 12.68
N ALA A 216 -10.52 19.28 13.73
CA ALA A 216 -9.39 20.16 14.03
C ALA A 216 -8.08 19.36 13.92
N LEU A 217 -7.09 19.95 13.22
CA LEU A 217 -5.77 19.34 13.04
C LEU A 217 -4.92 19.43 14.32
N VAL A 218 -5.00 20.56 15.01
CA VAL A 218 -4.23 20.84 16.22
C VAL A 218 -5.15 20.77 17.42
N ARG A 219 -4.92 19.78 18.30
CA ARG A 219 -5.74 19.53 19.49
C ARG A 219 -4.95 19.61 20.79
N ASP A 220 -3.64 19.37 20.73
CA ASP A 220 -2.78 19.38 21.91
C ASP A 220 -2.68 20.77 22.53
N SER A 221 -2.95 20.85 23.83
CA SER A 221 -2.82 22.06 24.63
C SER A 221 -1.38 22.58 24.74
N LYS A 222 -0.38 21.73 24.50
CA LYS A 222 1.05 22.04 24.55
C LYS A 222 1.69 22.21 23.15
N THR A 223 0.86 22.44 22.12
CA THR A 223 1.33 22.72 20.76
C THR A 223 2.18 23.99 20.68
N ASP A 224 3.14 24.01 19.76
CA ASP A 224 3.97 25.19 19.45
C ASP A 224 3.21 26.24 18.61
N ILE A 225 2.02 25.90 18.09
CA ILE A 225 1.16 26.77 17.28
C ILE A 225 -0.21 26.99 17.96
N PRO A 226 -0.26 27.67 19.13
CA PRO A 226 -1.48 27.78 19.93
C PRO A 226 -2.65 28.47 19.22
N HIS A 227 -2.38 29.33 18.22
CA HIS A 227 -3.41 29.97 17.39
C HIS A 227 -4.15 28.98 16.48
N ALA A 228 -3.57 27.80 16.22
CA ALA A 228 -4.15 26.75 15.39
C ALA A 228 -5.10 25.83 16.16
N ARG A 229 -4.99 25.80 17.50
CA ARG A 229 -5.71 24.85 18.34
C ARG A 229 -7.22 25.01 18.19
N GLY A 230 -7.89 23.90 17.89
CA GLY A 230 -9.35 23.85 17.73
C GLY A 230 -9.90 24.53 16.46
N VAL A 231 -9.03 25.11 15.61
CA VAL A 231 -9.45 25.69 14.32
C VAL A 231 -9.99 24.58 13.43
N LYS A 232 -11.23 24.77 12.97
CA LYS A 232 -11.89 23.83 12.07
C LYS A 232 -11.25 23.88 10.69
N LEU A 233 -10.89 22.72 10.16
CA LEU A 233 -10.19 22.61 8.87
C LEU A 233 -10.97 23.27 7.73
N GLY A 234 -12.29 23.10 7.70
CA GLY A 234 -13.15 23.72 6.71
C GLY A 234 -13.15 25.25 6.76
N GLU A 235 -13.07 25.84 7.96
CA GLU A 235 -12.98 27.30 8.14
C GLU A 235 -11.60 27.84 7.74
N LEU A 236 -10.52 27.10 8.03
CA LEU A 236 -9.18 27.41 7.52
C LEU A 236 -9.18 27.45 5.98
N LEU A 237 -9.73 26.42 5.33
CA LEU A 237 -9.78 26.36 3.87
C LEU A 237 -10.64 27.47 3.26
N LYS A 238 -11.80 27.80 3.87
CA LYS A 238 -12.62 28.94 3.45
C LYS A 238 -11.82 30.24 3.53
N ARG A 239 -11.13 30.49 4.65
CA ARG A 239 -10.28 31.68 4.83
C ARG A 239 -9.22 31.78 3.73
N LYS A 240 -8.46 30.70 3.49
CA LYS A 240 -7.44 30.68 2.43
C LYS A 240 -8.04 30.93 1.05
N ALA A 241 -9.22 30.38 0.75
CA ALA A 241 -9.91 30.64 -0.51
C ALA A 241 -10.38 32.11 -0.64
N GLU A 242 -10.80 32.74 0.46
CA GLU A 242 -11.13 34.18 0.48
C GLU A 242 -9.93 35.09 0.26
N GLU A 243 -8.75 34.69 0.76
CA GLU A 243 -7.46 35.34 0.52
C GLU A 243 -6.96 35.21 -0.93
N GLY A 244 -7.64 34.39 -1.76
CA GLY A 244 -7.32 34.20 -3.17
C GLY A 244 -6.56 32.91 -3.49
N VAL A 245 -6.30 32.05 -2.51
CA VAL A 245 -5.68 30.74 -2.73
C VAL A 245 -6.65 29.81 -3.45
N ALA A 246 -6.19 29.11 -4.49
CA ALA A 246 -7.02 28.15 -5.19
C ALA A 246 -7.17 26.84 -4.40
N VAL A 247 -8.25 26.71 -3.65
CA VAL A 247 -8.56 25.49 -2.89
C VAL A 247 -9.39 24.53 -3.73
N ARG A 248 -8.87 23.31 -3.98
CA ARG A 248 -9.52 22.25 -4.78
C ARG A 248 -9.52 20.94 -4.00
N ILE A 249 -10.69 20.33 -3.86
CA ILE A 249 -10.86 19.07 -3.12
C ILE A 249 -11.49 18.03 -4.04
N LEU A 250 -10.84 16.86 -4.18
CA LEU A 250 -11.33 15.67 -4.86
C LEU A 250 -11.65 14.59 -3.82
N LEU A 251 -12.94 14.32 -3.62
CA LEU A 251 -13.40 13.26 -2.73
C LEU A 251 -13.95 12.09 -3.53
N TRP A 252 -13.81 10.88 -2.99
CA TRP A 252 -14.54 9.73 -3.52
C TRP A 252 -16.05 9.96 -3.33
N ASP A 253 -16.83 9.68 -4.38
CA ASP A 253 -18.30 9.65 -4.35
C ASP A 253 -18.74 8.23 -3.92
N ASP A 254 -19.22 8.07 -2.68
CA ASP A 254 -19.78 6.80 -2.22
C ASP A 254 -21.17 6.58 -2.86
N GLU A 255 -21.17 6.05 -4.09
CA GLU A 255 -22.37 5.73 -4.88
C GLU A 255 -23.32 4.72 -4.18
N THR A 256 -22.94 4.13 -3.04
CA THR A 256 -23.87 3.32 -2.22
C THR A 256 -24.88 4.16 -1.42
N SER A 257 -24.71 5.48 -1.41
CA SER A 257 -25.67 6.46 -0.90
C SER A 257 -26.88 6.54 -1.84
N LEU A 258 -27.95 5.80 -1.56
CA LEU A 258 -29.17 5.82 -2.39
C LEU A 258 -29.89 7.18 -2.27
N PRO A 259 -30.24 7.87 -3.38
CA PRO A 259 -30.87 9.20 -3.34
C PRO A 259 -32.26 9.26 -2.66
N VAL A 260 -32.92 8.13 -2.46
CA VAL A 260 -34.33 8.06 -2.00
C VAL A 260 -34.44 7.72 -0.51
N ILE A 261 -33.36 7.23 0.10
CA ILE A 261 -33.28 6.93 1.53
C ILE A 261 -31.99 7.59 1.99
N LYS A 262 -32.07 8.63 2.82
CA LYS A 262 -30.92 9.24 3.51
C LYS A 262 -30.24 8.24 4.48
N ASN A 263 -29.76 7.12 3.96
CA ASN A 263 -28.80 6.27 4.64
C ASN A 263 -27.45 6.90 4.34
N LYS A 264 -26.73 7.30 5.40
CA LYS A 264 -25.28 7.49 5.34
C LYS A 264 -24.72 6.26 4.62
N GLY A 265 -23.90 6.46 3.57
CA GLY A 265 -23.34 5.38 2.75
C GLY A 265 -22.80 4.22 3.57
N VAL A 266 -22.72 3.02 2.97
CA VAL A 266 -22.34 1.79 3.69
C VAL A 266 -20.96 1.94 4.35
N MET A 267 -20.10 2.79 3.78
CA MET A 267 -18.74 3.02 4.23
C MET A 267 -18.58 4.23 5.18
N LYS A 268 -19.69 4.85 5.61
CA LYS A 268 -19.73 5.99 6.56
C LYS A 268 -18.77 7.14 6.21
N THR A 269 -18.63 7.48 4.92
CA THR A 269 -17.89 8.65 4.47
C THR A 269 -18.66 9.95 4.76
N HIS A 270 -17.93 11.07 4.89
CA HIS A 270 -18.49 12.43 5.04
C HIS A 270 -18.42 13.25 3.74
N ASP A 271 -18.39 12.57 2.59
CA ASP A 271 -18.20 13.16 1.27
C ASP A 271 -19.35 14.10 0.87
N GLU A 272 -20.62 13.67 0.99
CA GLU A 272 -21.77 14.55 0.73
C GLU A 272 -21.84 15.73 1.72
N ASP A 273 -21.52 15.50 3.01
CA ASP A 273 -21.50 16.53 4.04
C ASP A 273 -20.43 17.60 3.72
N ALA A 274 -19.24 17.17 3.28
CA ALA A 274 -18.16 18.04 2.86
C ALA A 274 -18.53 18.86 1.61
N LEU A 275 -19.15 18.22 0.61
CA LEU A 275 -19.64 18.91 -0.57
C LEU A 275 -20.66 20.00 -0.19
N ALA A 276 -21.63 19.66 0.66
CA ALA A 276 -22.64 20.59 1.15
C ALA A 276 -22.02 21.76 1.93
N TYR A 277 -21.01 21.48 2.75
CA TYR A 277 -20.29 22.48 3.55
C TYR A 277 -19.60 23.57 2.71
N PHE A 278 -19.08 23.22 1.52
CA PHE A 278 -18.35 24.15 0.65
C PHE A 278 -19.19 24.75 -0.49
N LYS A 279 -20.42 24.28 -0.72
CA LYS A 279 -21.28 24.62 -1.89
C LYS A 279 -21.41 26.12 -2.21
N HIS A 280 -21.37 26.98 -1.20
CA HIS A 280 -21.54 28.44 -1.33
C HIS A 280 -20.29 29.22 -0.89
N THR A 281 -19.11 28.65 -1.15
CA THR A 281 -17.81 29.22 -0.78
C THR A 281 -16.89 29.29 -2.00
N LYS A 282 -15.72 29.92 -1.86
CA LYS A 282 -14.66 29.90 -2.88
C LYS A 282 -13.88 28.57 -2.93
N VAL A 283 -14.09 27.66 -1.98
CA VAL A 283 -13.52 26.31 -2.01
C VAL A 283 -14.29 25.47 -3.03
N ILE A 284 -13.57 24.82 -3.95
CA ILE A 284 -14.20 23.94 -4.95
C ILE A 284 -14.01 22.50 -4.51
N CYS A 285 -15.07 21.89 -3.97
CA CYS A 285 -15.12 20.49 -3.61
C CYS A 285 -15.88 19.69 -4.68
N GLN A 286 -15.34 18.55 -5.10
CA GLN A 286 -15.91 17.70 -6.13
C GLN A 286 -15.97 16.25 -5.66
N LEU A 287 -17.14 15.61 -5.85
CA LEU A 287 -17.32 14.18 -5.67
C LEU A 287 -16.95 13.47 -6.98
N CYS A 288 -16.11 12.44 -6.86
CA CYS A 288 -15.58 11.70 -7.99
C CYS A 288 -15.99 10.22 -7.87
N PRO A 289 -16.84 9.71 -8.77
CA PRO A 289 -17.17 8.30 -8.79
C PRO A 289 -16.02 7.47 -9.35
N ARG A 290 -15.84 6.27 -8.78
CA ARG A 290 -14.90 5.29 -9.31
C ARG A 290 -15.60 4.37 -10.31
N LEU A 291 -15.58 4.78 -11.57
CA LEU A 291 -16.21 4.04 -12.67
C LEU A 291 -15.51 2.71 -12.94
N HIS A 292 -16.29 1.65 -13.14
CA HIS A 292 -15.78 0.32 -13.47
C HIS A 292 -16.78 -0.47 -14.34
N ASP A 293 -16.28 -1.27 -15.28
CA ASP A 293 -17.11 -2.03 -16.24
C ASP A 293 -17.98 -3.13 -15.61
N LYS A 294 -17.69 -3.50 -14.34
CA LYS A 294 -18.49 -4.46 -13.56
C LYS A 294 -19.36 -3.70 -12.57
N LEU A 295 -20.67 -3.90 -12.67
CA LEU A 295 -21.67 -3.38 -11.74
C LEU A 295 -21.99 -4.42 -10.64
N PRO A 296 -22.32 -3.98 -9.41
CA PRO A 296 -22.24 -2.59 -8.93
C PRO A 296 -20.78 -2.11 -8.82
N THR A 297 -20.57 -0.80 -9.03
CA THR A 297 -19.29 -0.10 -8.77
C THR A 297 -19.05 -0.12 -7.26
N VAL A 298 -17.96 -0.77 -6.84
CA VAL A 298 -17.62 -1.03 -5.43
C VAL A 298 -16.18 -0.66 -5.09
N PHE A 299 -15.52 0.01 -6.02
CA PHE A 299 -14.16 0.49 -5.89
C PHE A 299 -14.17 1.95 -5.50
N ALA A 300 -13.06 2.42 -4.94
CA ALA A 300 -12.95 3.75 -4.40
C ALA A 300 -11.79 4.53 -5.00
N HIS A 301 -11.87 5.85 -4.87
CA HIS A 301 -10.66 6.67 -4.90
C HIS A 301 -10.05 6.67 -3.51
N HIS A 302 -8.91 5.99 -3.36
CA HIS A 302 -8.32 5.73 -2.04
C HIS A 302 -7.01 6.51 -1.79
N GLN A 303 -6.63 7.39 -2.72
CA GLN A 303 -5.50 8.32 -2.56
C GLN A 303 -5.78 9.34 -1.45
N LYS A 304 -4.85 9.50 -0.50
CA LYS A 304 -4.81 10.60 0.47
C LYS A 304 -3.63 11.51 0.15
N THR A 305 -3.89 12.68 -0.41
CA THR A 305 -2.83 13.63 -0.76
C THR A 305 -3.22 15.06 -0.44
N ILE A 306 -2.27 15.84 0.07
CA ILE A 306 -2.42 17.29 0.27
C ILE A 306 -1.25 17.94 -0.44
N THR A 307 -1.49 18.83 -1.40
CA THR A 307 -0.45 19.56 -2.12
C THR A 307 -0.67 21.05 -1.98
N VAL A 308 0.37 21.76 -1.53
CA VAL A 308 0.36 23.20 -1.35
C VAL A 308 1.62 23.81 -1.94
N ASP A 309 1.61 25.12 -2.15
CA ASP A 309 2.83 25.90 -2.26
C ASP A 309 3.33 26.34 -0.88
N SER A 310 4.59 26.10 -0.56
CA SER A 310 5.23 26.45 0.72
C SER A 310 6.42 27.38 0.50
N ARG A 311 6.74 28.20 1.50
CA ARG A 311 7.89 29.11 1.44
C ARG A 311 9.21 28.35 1.53
N VAL A 312 10.16 28.67 0.66
CA VAL A 312 11.52 28.10 0.69
C VAL A 312 12.38 28.92 1.65
N GLN A 313 12.83 28.34 2.76
CA GLN A 313 13.79 29.01 3.64
C GLN A 313 15.22 28.97 3.05
N PRO A 314 16.05 30.02 3.23
CA PRO A 314 15.79 31.29 3.93
C PRO A 314 15.19 32.39 3.02
N SER A 315 14.80 32.08 1.78
CA SER A 315 14.25 33.08 0.86
C SER A 315 12.94 33.67 1.37
N SER A 316 12.78 34.99 1.25
CA SER A 316 11.54 35.66 1.64
C SER A 316 10.46 35.66 0.55
N ARG A 317 10.82 35.34 -0.68
CA ARG A 317 9.92 35.46 -1.85
C ARG A 317 9.68 34.15 -2.58
N ASN A 318 10.63 33.22 -2.59
CA ASN A 318 10.50 31.99 -3.38
C ASN A 318 9.67 30.94 -2.64
N ARG A 319 8.89 30.21 -3.42
CA ARG A 319 8.01 29.13 -2.96
C ARG A 319 8.32 27.85 -3.74
N GLU A 320 8.00 26.71 -3.14
CA GLU A 320 8.08 25.40 -3.79
C GLU A 320 6.81 24.60 -3.54
N ILE A 321 6.60 23.56 -4.35
CA ILE A 321 5.51 22.61 -4.11
C ILE A 321 5.91 21.67 -2.97
N THR A 322 4.97 21.48 -2.05
CA THR A 322 5.06 20.54 -0.93
C THR A 322 3.86 19.62 -0.97
N SER A 323 4.10 18.31 -0.92
CA SER A 323 3.05 17.30 -1.03
C SER A 323 3.11 16.29 0.09
N PHE A 324 2.01 16.10 0.78
CA PHE A 324 1.79 15.05 1.76
C PHE A 324 1.07 13.88 1.11
N LEU A 325 1.48 12.65 1.42
CA LEU A 325 0.77 11.42 1.05
C LEU A 325 1.04 10.28 2.04
N GLY A 326 0.10 9.36 2.18
CA GLY A 326 0.20 8.24 3.13
C GLY A 326 -1.12 7.54 3.37
N GLY A 327 -1.29 6.97 4.56
CA GLY A 327 -2.51 6.29 4.97
C GLY A 327 -3.59 7.18 5.63
N LEU A 328 -3.19 8.33 6.20
CA LEU A 328 -4.11 9.22 6.92
C LEU A 328 -4.97 10.10 5.99
N ASP A 329 -6.29 9.90 6.04
CA ASP A 329 -7.30 10.84 5.52
C ASP A 329 -7.51 12.01 6.49
N LEU A 330 -8.01 13.15 5.97
CA LEU A 330 -8.43 14.29 6.78
C LEU A 330 -9.88 14.10 7.25
N CYS A 331 -10.12 13.08 8.08
CA CYS A 331 -11.44 12.74 8.61
C CYS A 331 -11.39 12.20 10.05
N ASP A 332 -12.55 11.78 10.55
CA ASP A 332 -12.75 11.36 11.94
C ASP A 332 -11.96 10.09 12.31
N GLY A 333 -11.56 10.01 13.57
CA GLY A 333 -10.85 8.87 14.15
C GLY A 333 -9.36 8.78 13.85
N ARG A 334 -8.85 9.58 12.89
CA ARG A 334 -7.46 9.54 12.42
C ARG A 334 -6.49 10.30 13.33
N TYR A 335 -6.99 11.18 14.20
CA TYR A 335 -6.14 11.81 15.21
C TYR A 335 -5.80 10.79 16.27
N ASP A 336 -4.53 10.47 16.38
CA ASP A 336 -4.00 9.70 17.50
C ASP A 336 -2.57 10.11 17.79
N THR A 337 -2.06 9.58 18.89
CA THR A 337 -0.66 9.69 19.29
C THR A 337 -0.12 8.31 19.64
N GLU A 338 1.17 8.24 19.91
CA GLU A 338 1.92 7.01 20.22
C GLU A 338 1.37 6.20 21.41
N GLU A 339 0.52 6.82 22.23
CA GLU A 339 -0.10 6.16 23.38
C GLU A 339 -1.23 5.23 23.00
N HIS A 340 -1.89 5.55 21.87
CA HIS A 340 -3.06 4.84 21.39
C HIS A 340 -4.08 4.56 22.48
N SER A 341 -4.46 5.60 23.22
CA SER A 341 -5.28 5.43 24.42
C SER A 341 -6.68 4.91 24.08
N LEU A 342 -7.16 3.97 24.91
CA LEU A 342 -8.48 3.37 24.76
C LEU A 342 -9.56 4.18 25.48
N PHE A 343 -9.24 4.76 26.64
CA PHE A 343 -10.20 5.42 27.52
C PHE A 343 -9.73 6.75 28.12
N GLN A 344 -8.42 6.95 28.28
CA GLN A 344 -7.88 8.10 29.04
C GLN A 344 -8.00 9.43 28.29
N THR A 345 -8.21 9.41 26.98
CA THR A 345 -8.37 10.61 26.15
C THR A 345 -9.84 11.00 25.91
N LEU A 346 -10.81 10.19 26.36
CA LEU A 346 -12.24 10.37 26.04
C LEU A 346 -12.88 11.64 26.60
N ASN A 347 -12.31 12.21 27.67
CA ASN A 347 -12.72 13.50 28.25
C ASN A 347 -11.82 14.67 27.83
N THR A 348 -10.87 14.46 26.93
CA THR A 348 -9.93 15.49 26.45
C THR A 348 -10.29 15.96 25.04
N GLU A 349 -9.82 17.14 24.64
CA GLU A 349 -10.01 17.66 23.28
C GLU A 349 -9.47 16.73 22.18
N SER A 350 -8.57 15.82 22.52
CA SER A 350 -8.06 14.81 21.60
C SER A 350 -9.17 13.94 21.03
N HIS A 351 -10.15 13.48 21.83
CA HIS A 351 -11.14 12.50 21.38
C HIS A 351 -12.59 12.74 21.87
N CYS A 352 -12.85 13.73 22.73
CA CYS A 352 -14.21 13.98 23.23
C CYS A 352 -15.19 14.47 22.13
N PHE A 353 -14.67 15.02 21.02
CA PHE A 353 -15.44 15.40 19.84
C PHE A 353 -15.16 14.51 18.62
N ASP A 354 -14.39 13.43 18.81
CA ASP A 354 -13.91 12.55 17.74
C ASP A 354 -13.82 11.09 18.23
N PHE A 355 -14.86 10.64 18.94
CA PHE A 355 -14.96 9.25 19.38
C PHE A 355 -15.20 8.35 18.17
N TYR A 356 -14.20 7.52 17.85
CA TYR A 356 -14.23 6.61 16.72
C TYR A 356 -14.14 5.16 17.20
N GLN A 357 -15.12 4.35 16.82
CA GLN A 357 -15.20 2.91 17.12
C GLN A 357 -16.25 2.29 16.19
N THR A 358 -15.82 1.56 15.16
CA THR A 358 -16.74 0.97 14.17
C THR A 358 -16.88 -0.54 14.29
N SER A 359 -15.97 -1.20 15.00
CA SER A 359 -16.01 -2.64 15.26
C SER A 359 -17.00 -3.06 16.33
N LEU A 360 -17.34 -2.16 17.26
CA LEU A 360 -18.31 -2.44 18.32
C LEU A 360 -19.69 -1.85 17.98
N GLN A 361 -20.70 -2.72 17.81
CA GLN A 361 -22.04 -2.29 17.43
C GLN A 361 -22.69 -1.41 18.50
N GLY A 362 -23.19 -0.24 18.10
CA GLY A 362 -23.85 0.70 19.00
C GLY A 362 -22.90 1.46 19.94
N ALA A 363 -21.60 1.45 19.63
CA ALA A 363 -20.58 2.25 20.31
C ALA A 363 -20.85 3.74 20.18
N SER A 364 -20.68 4.46 21.29
CA SER A 364 -20.77 5.91 21.35
C SER A 364 -20.06 6.41 22.59
N LEU A 365 -19.60 7.67 22.57
CA LEU A 365 -18.97 8.28 23.73
C LEU A 365 -19.86 8.21 24.99
N HIS A 366 -21.19 8.33 24.84
CA HIS A 366 -22.14 8.23 25.96
C HIS A 366 -22.18 6.85 26.64
N LYS A 367 -21.65 5.82 25.99
CA LYS A 367 -21.49 4.47 26.55
C LYS A 367 -20.04 4.14 26.92
N GLY A 368 -19.11 5.08 26.75
CA GLY A 368 -17.70 4.96 27.12
C GLY A 368 -16.85 4.25 26.09
N GLY A 369 -15.58 4.02 26.44
CA GLY A 369 -14.65 3.30 25.59
C GLY A 369 -14.86 1.77 25.58
N PRO A 370 -13.98 1.03 24.89
CA PRO A 370 -12.78 1.56 24.24
C PRO A 370 -13.11 2.30 22.93
N ARG A 371 -12.45 3.46 22.69
CA ARG A 371 -12.30 3.93 21.30
C ARG A 371 -11.45 2.91 20.53
N GLU A 372 -11.44 3.01 19.20
CA GLU A 372 -10.49 2.28 18.36
C GLU A 372 -9.31 3.19 18.05
N PRO A 373 -8.13 2.98 18.67
CA PRO A 373 -6.92 3.72 18.34
C PRO A 373 -6.49 3.53 16.88
N TRP A 374 -5.78 4.50 16.34
CA TRP A 374 -5.43 4.57 14.93
C TRP A 374 -3.92 4.73 14.74
N HIS A 375 -3.24 3.63 14.46
CA HIS A 375 -1.83 3.61 14.08
C HIS A 375 -1.68 3.75 12.57
N ASP A 376 -0.94 4.75 12.10
CA ASP A 376 -0.77 5.00 10.68
C ASP A 376 0.55 5.71 10.35
N THR A 377 0.87 5.79 9.06
CA THR A 377 2.10 6.41 8.56
C THR A 377 1.82 7.35 7.39
N HIS A 378 2.59 8.44 7.33
CA HIS A 378 2.48 9.45 6.28
C HIS A 378 3.84 10.02 5.90
N ALA A 379 3.95 10.66 4.74
CA ALA A 379 5.16 11.34 4.31
C ALA A 379 4.84 12.73 3.77
N CYS A 380 5.75 13.67 3.97
CA CYS A 380 5.82 14.95 3.26
C CYS A 380 7.01 14.91 2.31
N VAL A 381 6.81 15.35 1.08
CA VAL A 381 7.83 15.41 0.04
C VAL A 381 7.93 16.83 -0.50
N THR A 382 9.16 17.33 -0.62
CA THR A 382 9.50 18.57 -1.31
C THR A 382 10.50 18.31 -2.44
N GLY A 383 10.68 19.28 -3.33
CA GLY A 383 11.47 19.12 -4.56
C GLY A 383 10.68 18.49 -5.71
N GLN A 384 11.37 17.90 -6.68
CA GLN A 384 10.75 17.50 -7.95
C GLN A 384 9.67 16.42 -7.80
N ALA A 385 9.78 15.54 -6.80
CA ALA A 385 8.76 14.50 -6.57
C ALA A 385 7.43 15.07 -6.07
N ALA A 386 7.42 16.23 -5.40
CA ALA A 386 6.18 16.91 -5.00
C ALA A 386 5.36 17.36 -6.23
N TRP A 387 6.06 17.77 -7.30
CA TRP A 387 5.42 18.09 -8.58
C TRP A 387 4.80 16.86 -9.26
N ASP A 388 5.35 15.66 -9.07
CA ASP A 388 4.75 14.43 -9.60
C ASP A 388 3.45 14.08 -8.86
N VAL A 389 3.37 14.36 -7.55
CA VAL A 389 2.12 14.23 -6.77
C VAL A 389 1.08 15.25 -7.22
N LEU A 390 1.49 16.50 -7.44
CA LEU A 390 0.64 17.54 -8.05
C LEU A 390 0.11 17.10 -9.42
N ALA A 391 0.98 16.62 -10.30
CA ALA A 391 0.61 16.17 -11.63
C ALA A 391 -0.39 15.00 -11.58
N ASN A 392 -0.29 14.10 -10.59
CA ASN A 392 -1.31 13.08 -10.36
C ASN A 392 -2.68 13.70 -10.04
N PHE A 393 -2.74 14.70 -9.17
CA PHE A 393 -3.99 15.41 -8.86
C PHE A 393 -4.57 16.09 -10.10
N GLU A 394 -3.75 16.84 -10.85
CA GLU A 394 -4.18 17.55 -12.06
C GLU A 394 -4.69 16.60 -13.16
N GLN A 395 -4.05 15.44 -13.33
CA GLN A 395 -4.49 14.40 -14.27
C GLN A 395 -5.86 13.84 -13.89
N ARG A 396 -6.15 13.66 -12.60
CA ARG A 396 -7.46 13.22 -12.11
C ARG A 396 -8.51 14.32 -12.28
N TRP A 397 -8.18 15.53 -11.85
CA TRP A 397 -9.06 16.69 -12.00
C TRP A 397 -9.44 16.92 -13.45
N THR A 398 -8.47 16.88 -14.37
CA THR A 398 -8.72 17.05 -15.82
C THR A 398 -9.65 15.98 -16.37
N LYS A 399 -9.65 14.79 -15.78
CA LYS A 399 -10.46 13.66 -16.23
C LYS A 399 -11.88 13.69 -15.68
N GLN A 400 -12.05 14.10 -14.42
CA GLN A 400 -13.29 13.93 -13.65
C GLN A 400 -13.99 15.25 -13.32
N CYS A 401 -13.32 16.39 -13.52
CA CYS A 401 -13.79 17.74 -13.18
C CYS A 401 -13.50 18.74 -14.32
N ASP A 402 -13.86 20.02 -14.13
CA ASP A 402 -13.57 21.09 -15.09
C ASP A 402 -12.10 21.54 -15.00
N PRO A 403 -11.25 21.26 -16.02
CA PRO A 403 -9.83 21.61 -16.00
C PRO A 403 -9.56 23.11 -15.93
N SER A 404 -10.52 23.96 -16.32
CA SER A 404 -10.36 25.43 -16.29
C SER A 404 -10.25 26.00 -14.87
N LEU A 405 -10.64 25.21 -13.88
CA LEU A 405 -10.57 25.59 -12.46
C LEU A 405 -9.18 25.32 -11.84
N LEU A 406 -8.27 24.65 -12.54
CA LEU A 406 -6.89 24.47 -12.07
C LEU A 406 -6.09 25.76 -12.24
N VAL A 407 -5.10 25.92 -11.36
CA VAL A 407 -4.13 27.02 -11.46
C VAL A 407 -3.10 26.65 -12.52
N PRO A 408 -2.75 27.55 -13.45
CA PRO A 408 -1.66 27.31 -14.38
C PRO A 408 -0.32 27.44 -13.63
N VAL A 409 0.08 26.40 -12.90
CA VAL A 409 1.21 26.43 -11.96
C VAL A 409 2.52 26.81 -12.66
N ALA A 410 2.66 26.47 -13.95
CA ALA A 410 3.80 26.85 -14.78
C ALA A 410 3.96 28.38 -14.98
N SER A 411 2.89 29.15 -14.77
CA SER A 411 2.86 30.61 -14.96
C SER A 411 3.17 31.39 -13.67
N ILE A 412 3.30 30.72 -12.52
CA ILE A 412 3.57 31.38 -11.23
C ILE A 412 5.08 31.63 -11.10
N GLN A 413 5.50 32.90 -11.23
CA GLN A 413 6.92 33.29 -11.21
C GLN A 413 7.63 32.99 -9.86
N GLU A 414 6.89 33.01 -8.76
CA GLU A 414 7.41 32.77 -7.41
C GLU A 414 7.64 31.28 -7.10
N LEU A 415 7.02 30.39 -7.87
CA LEU A 415 7.16 28.94 -7.72
C LEU A 415 8.39 28.45 -8.47
N SER A 416 9.39 28.02 -7.71
CA SER A 416 10.60 27.43 -8.26
C SER A 416 10.29 26.04 -8.84
N GLN A 417 10.34 25.90 -10.16
CA GLN A 417 10.25 24.60 -10.84
C GLN A 417 11.53 23.78 -10.73
N GLN A 418 12.65 24.44 -10.41
CA GLN A 418 13.96 23.81 -10.23
C GLN A 418 14.61 24.39 -8.97
N PRO A 419 14.83 23.59 -7.91
CA PRO A 419 15.71 24.00 -6.83
C PRO A 419 17.04 24.43 -7.46
N ASN A 420 17.53 25.62 -7.14
CA ASN A 420 18.82 26.08 -7.63
C ASN A 420 19.88 25.01 -7.32
N ALA A 421 20.51 24.45 -8.36
CA ALA A 421 21.52 23.39 -8.25
C ALA A 421 22.77 23.82 -7.43
N THR A 422 22.86 25.10 -7.07
CA THR A 422 23.98 25.70 -6.33
C THR A 422 23.84 25.62 -4.81
N SER A 423 22.73 25.13 -4.27
CA SER A 423 22.60 24.81 -2.84
C SER A 423 22.31 23.32 -2.65
N THR A 424 23.30 22.46 -2.90
CA THR A 424 23.34 21.14 -2.26
C THR A 424 23.55 21.35 -0.76
N THR A 425 22.50 21.78 -0.06
CA THR A 425 22.44 21.63 1.40
C THR A 425 22.33 20.13 1.69
N SER A 426 22.92 19.68 2.80
CA SER A 426 22.84 18.28 3.26
C SER A 426 21.40 17.75 3.40
N GLU A 427 20.40 18.65 3.46
CA GLU A 427 18.98 18.36 3.68
C GLU A 427 18.21 17.79 2.46
N ARG A 428 18.76 17.87 1.24
CA ARG A 428 18.09 17.36 0.00
C ARG A 428 18.77 16.13 -0.60
N ASN A 429 19.16 15.18 0.24
CA ASN A 429 19.86 13.97 -0.15
C ASN A 429 18.91 12.82 -0.62
N TRP A 430 17.60 13.03 -0.62
CA TRP A 430 16.64 11.99 -0.98
C TRP A 430 16.44 11.84 -2.49
N LYS A 431 16.33 10.58 -2.93
CA LYS A 431 15.80 10.20 -4.24
C LYS A 431 14.44 9.55 -4.07
N VAL A 432 13.47 10.02 -4.85
CA VAL A 432 12.04 9.68 -4.67
C VAL A 432 11.42 9.36 -6.02
N GLN A 433 10.63 8.29 -6.11
CA GLN A 433 9.81 7.98 -7.27
C GLN A 433 8.34 7.82 -6.85
N VAL A 434 7.43 8.48 -7.56
CA VAL A 434 5.98 8.36 -7.34
C VAL A 434 5.43 7.16 -8.11
N PHE A 435 4.64 6.33 -7.43
CA PHE A 435 3.98 5.14 -7.95
C PHE A 435 2.48 5.22 -7.78
N ARG A 436 1.73 4.55 -8.67
CA ARG A 436 0.27 4.56 -8.66
C ARG A 436 -0.35 3.22 -9.03
N SER A 437 -1.57 3.03 -8.53
CA SER A 437 -2.56 2.14 -9.11
C SER A 437 -3.67 3.03 -9.65
N ILE A 438 -3.75 3.18 -10.97
CA ILE A 438 -4.74 4.08 -11.59
C ILE A 438 -4.94 3.71 -13.07
N ASP A 439 -6.07 4.08 -13.65
CA ASP A 439 -6.36 3.81 -15.05
C ASP A 439 -6.93 5.03 -15.79
N HIS A 440 -7.06 4.88 -17.11
CA HIS A 440 -7.50 5.93 -18.03
C HIS A 440 -8.94 6.41 -17.82
N VAL A 441 -9.75 5.71 -16.99
CA VAL A 441 -11.09 6.19 -16.66
C VAL A 441 -11.05 7.22 -15.52
N SER A 442 -9.99 7.19 -14.70
CA SER A 442 -9.82 8.12 -13.57
C SER A 442 -8.76 9.20 -13.77
N ALA A 443 -7.82 9.05 -14.70
CA ALA A 443 -6.80 10.07 -14.96
C ALA A 443 -6.55 10.30 -16.47
N SER A 444 -6.24 11.54 -16.85
CA SER A 444 -5.89 11.93 -18.22
C SER A 444 -5.00 13.18 -18.28
N PRO A 445 -4.00 13.22 -19.18
CA PRO A 445 -3.50 12.11 -19.98
C PRO A 445 -2.69 11.14 -19.10
N LEU A 446 -2.77 9.83 -19.39
CA LEU A 446 -1.80 8.88 -18.85
C LEU A 446 -0.57 8.80 -19.77
N PRO A 447 0.65 8.72 -19.22
CA PRO A 447 1.86 8.65 -20.03
C PRO A 447 1.93 7.35 -20.84
N LYS A 448 2.72 7.37 -21.92
CA LYS A 448 3.06 6.20 -22.76
C LYS A 448 1.84 5.45 -23.34
N ASN A 449 0.68 6.11 -23.50
CA ASN A 449 -0.59 5.47 -23.89
C ASN A 449 -1.00 4.31 -22.97
N LEU A 450 -0.54 4.30 -21.71
CA LEU A 450 -0.95 3.32 -20.72
C LEU A 450 -2.46 3.47 -20.44
N ARG A 451 -3.16 2.33 -20.44
CA ARG A 451 -4.57 2.30 -20.03
C ARG A 451 -4.74 2.06 -18.54
N VAL A 452 -3.77 1.40 -17.92
CA VAL A 452 -3.74 0.97 -16.53
C VAL A 452 -2.28 1.07 -16.09
N GLU A 453 -2.05 1.75 -14.97
CA GLU A 453 -0.80 1.79 -14.25
C GLU A 453 -0.96 0.97 -12.96
N ARG A 454 0.03 0.14 -12.67
CA ARG A 454 0.12 -0.72 -11.48
C ARG A 454 1.54 -0.64 -10.89
N SER A 455 2.15 0.52 -11.00
CA SER A 455 3.56 0.74 -10.65
C SER A 455 3.82 0.55 -9.15
N ILE A 456 2.78 0.66 -8.29
CA ILE A 456 2.87 0.28 -6.87
C ILE A 456 3.16 -1.21 -6.72
N HIS A 457 2.38 -2.09 -7.36
CA HIS A 457 2.60 -3.53 -7.30
C HIS A 457 4.01 -3.88 -7.81
N GLU A 458 4.43 -3.27 -8.91
CA GLU A 458 5.75 -3.47 -9.49
C GLU A 458 6.87 -2.97 -8.56
N ALA A 459 6.65 -1.87 -7.83
CA ALA A 459 7.63 -1.31 -6.88
C ALA A 459 7.81 -2.19 -5.64
N TYR A 460 6.71 -2.73 -5.10
CA TYR A 460 6.78 -3.72 -4.03
C TYR A 460 7.61 -4.95 -4.45
N VAL A 461 7.34 -5.49 -5.64
CA VAL A 461 8.06 -6.67 -6.14
C VAL A 461 9.55 -6.37 -6.34
N ASP A 462 9.91 -5.23 -6.94
CA ASP A 462 11.32 -4.85 -7.10
C ASP A 462 12.00 -4.69 -5.73
N ALA A 463 11.37 -4.02 -4.77
CA ALA A 463 11.91 -3.84 -3.43
C ALA A 463 12.13 -5.16 -2.69
N ILE A 464 11.19 -6.10 -2.76
CA ILE A 464 11.31 -7.43 -2.15
C ILE A 464 12.44 -8.23 -2.81
N ARG A 465 12.54 -8.21 -4.14
CA ARG A 465 13.58 -8.95 -4.86
C ARG A 465 14.99 -8.45 -4.56
N ARG A 466 15.14 -7.15 -4.28
CA ARG A 466 16.41 -6.52 -3.87
C ARG A 466 16.73 -6.63 -2.38
N ALA A 467 15.80 -7.12 -1.56
CA ALA A 467 16.02 -7.28 -0.13
C ALA A 467 17.13 -8.30 0.15
N ASP A 468 17.99 -7.97 1.11
CA ASP A 468 19.18 -8.74 1.45
C ASP A 468 19.27 -9.17 2.91
N ARG A 469 18.83 -8.31 3.84
CA ARG A 469 18.89 -8.49 5.30
C ARG A 469 17.51 -8.70 5.89
N PHE A 470 16.59 -7.75 5.69
CA PHE A 470 15.25 -7.85 6.27
C PHE A 470 14.19 -7.02 5.53
N ILE A 471 12.93 -7.35 5.80
CA ILE A 471 11.76 -6.57 5.37
C ILE A 471 10.88 -6.31 6.60
N TYR A 472 10.48 -5.05 6.82
CA TYR A 472 9.47 -4.65 7.79
C TYR A 472 8.25 -4.07 7.06
N ILE A 473 7.06 -4.59 7.34
CA ILE A 473 5.81 -4.17 6.72
C ILE A 473 4.80 -3.83 7.80
N GLU A 474 4.16 -2.67 7.66
CA GLU A 474 2.92 -2.35 8.36
C GLU A 474 1.82 -2.18 7.32
N ASN A 475 0.76 -2.99 7.37
CA ASN A 475 -0.30 -2.92 6.39
C ASN A 475 -1.68 -3.27 6.94
N GLN A 476 -2.70 -2.50 6.57
CA GLN A 476 -4.09 -2.79 6.92
C GLN A 476 -4.58 -4.15 6.41
N TYR A 477 -4.08 -4.61 5.26
CA TYR A 477 -4.41 -5.92 4.70
C TYR A 477 -3.16 -6.64 4.24
N PHE A 478 -3.15 -7.97 4.33
CA PHE A 478 -2.05 -8.77 3.83
C PHE A 478 -2.53 -10.05 3.16
N ILE A 479 -2.95 -9.91 1.90
CA ILE A 479 -3.64 -10.94 1.13
C ILE A 479 -3.10 -10.95 -0.30
N GLY A 480 -2.72 -12.13 -0.80
CA GLY A 480 -2.22 -12.26 -2.17
C GLY A 480 -1.71 -13.65 -2.51
N GLY A 481 -1.34 -13.83 -3.78
CA GLY A 481 -0.78 -15.09 -4.24
C GLY A 481 -1.78 -16.23 -4.37
N CYS A 482 -3.07 -15.95 -4.64
CA CYS A 482 -4.10 -16.97 -4.60
C CYS A 482 -3.83 -18.19 -5.49
N HIS A 483 -3.08 -18.02 -6.58
CA HIS A 483 -2.71 -19.13 -7.46
C HIS A 483 -1.85 -20.22 -6.77
N LEU A 484 -1.28 -19.94 -5.60
CA LEU A 484 -0.50 -20.86 -4.77
C LEU A 484 -1.19 -21.27 -3.46
N TRP A 485 -2.40 -20.78 -3.19
CA TRP A 485 -3.20 -21.27 -2.06
C TRP A 485 -3.65 -22.72 -2.31
N GLU A 486 -3.94 -23.48 -1.26
CA GLU A 486 -4.44 -24.86 -1.41
C GLU A 486 -5.87 -24.86 -1.96
N GLU A 487 -6.70 -23.98 -1.42
CA GLU A 487 -8.08 -23.74 -1.84
C GLU A 487 -8.23 -22.39 -2.55
N ASN A 488 -9.38 -22.17 -3.19
CA ASN A 488 -9.75 -20.88 -3.81
C ASN A 488 -8.73 -20.26 -4.80
N LYS A 489 -7.93 -21.10 -5.48
CA LYS A 489 -6.87 -20.70 -6.43
C LYS A 489 -7.27 -19.72 -7.54
N HIS A 490 -8.57 -19.57 -7.77
CA HIS A 490 -9.13 -18.76 -8.84
C HIS A 490 -9.94 -17.55 -8.36
N CYS A 491 -9.89 -17.21 -7.06
CA CYS A 491 -10.63 -16.08 -6.48
C CYS A 491 -10.24 -14.71 -7.08
N GLY A 492 -9.05 -14.61 -7.70
CA GLY A 492 -8.60 -13.43 -8.41
C GLY A 492 -7.64 -12.53 -7.63
N CYS A 493 -7.27 -12.89 -6.38
CA CYS A 493 -6.26 -12.20 -5.59
C CYS A 493 -4.84 -12.61 -6.02
N ARG A 494 -4.34 -12.03 -7.10
CA ARG A 494 -3.12 -12.47 -7.82
C ARG A 494 -1.95 -11.52 -7.67
N ASN A 495 -2.05 -10.49 -6.84
CA ASN A 495 -0.90 -9.67 -6.49
C ASN A 495 0.19 -10.60 -5.92
N LEU A 496 1.44 -10.34 -6.30
CA LEU A 496 2.56 -11.24 -6.05
C LEU A 496 3.25 -10.99 -4.70
N ILE A 497 2.84 -9.98 -3.93
CA ILE A 497 3.62 -9.48 -2.79
C ILE A 497 3.88 -10.59 -1.75
N PRO A 498 2.86 -11.33 -1.25
CA PRO A 498 3.12 -12.40 -0.29
C PRO A 498 3.97 -13.55 -0.86
N VAL A 499 3.82 -13.85 -2.15
CA VAL A 499 4.59 -14.92 -2.82
C VAL A 499 6.05 -14.51 -2.96
N GLU A 500 6.32 -13.27 -3.37
CA GLU A 500 7.69 -12.76 -3.52
C GLU A 500 8.43 -12.75 -2.18
N ILE A 501 7.73 -12.42 -1.08
CA ILE A 501 8.30 -12.50 0.27
C ILE A 501 8.64 -13.95 0.62
N ALA A 502 7.70 -14.88 0.47
CA ALA A 502 7.93 -16.28 0.79
C ALA A 502 9.07 -16.90 -0.05
N LEU A 503 9.13 -16.57 -1.35
CA LEU A 503 10.21 -17.03 -2.24
C LEU A 503 11.55 -16.37 -1.91
N LYS A 504 11.56 -15.10 -1.50
CA LYS A 504 12.79 -14.43 -1.00
C LYS A 504 13.31 -15.07 0.27
N VAL A 505 12.44 -15.37 1.24
CA VAL A 505 12.83 -16.09 2.45
C VAL A 505 13.36 -17.49 2.08
N ALA A 506 12.64 -18.23 1.24
CA ALA A 506 13.05 -19.56 0.79
C ALA A 506 14.41 -19.53 0.08
N SER A 507 14.69 -18.53 -0.76
CA SER A 507 15.98 -18.42 -1.44
C SER A 507 17.12 -18.11 -0.47
N LYS A 508 16.89 -17.25 0.54
CA LYS A 508 17.86 -16.96 1.61
C LYS A 508 18.16 -18.18 2.48
N ILE A 509 17.13 -18.97 2.84
CA ILE A 509 17.30 -20.26 3.54
C ILE A 509 18.18 -21.21 2.73
N LYS A 510 17.88 -21.39 1.44
CA LYS A 510 18.66 -22.26 0.54
C LYS A 510 20.10 -21.78 0.36
N ALA A 511 20.31 -20.47 0.35
CA ALA A 511 21.64 -19.85 0.32
C ALA A 511 22.36 -19.88 1.68
N LYS A 512 21.70 -20.31 2.75
CA LYS A 512 22.18 -20.26 4.15
C LYS A 512 22.55 -18.85 4.60
N GLU A 513 21.82 -17.86 4.09
CA GLU A 513 21.96 -16.46 4.43
C GLU A 513 20.88 -16.08 5.44
N ARG A 514 21.24 -15.28 6.45
CA ARG A 514 20.26 -14.80 7.43
C ARG A 514 19.34 -13.77 6.78
N PHE A 515 18.05 -13.91 7.02
CA PHE A 515 17.03 -12.99 6.55
C PHE A 515 15.83 -13.02 7.48
N ALA A 516 15.16 -11.89 7.68
CA ALA A 516 13.96 -11.81 8.50
C ALA A 516 12.88 -10.94 7.87
N VAL A 517 11.63 -11.30 8.10
CA VAL A 517 10.45 -10.55 7.66
C VAL A 517 9.50 -10.36 8.82
N TYR A 518 9.12 -9.12 9.05
CA TYR A 518 8.24 -8.69 10.13
C TYR A 518 7.00 -8.04 9.50
N VAL A 519 5.82 -8.60 9.72
CA VAL A 519 4.57 -8.09 9.17
C VAL A 519 3.62 -7.70 10.29
N VAL A 520 3.26 -6.43 10.38
CA VAL A 520 2.28 -5.89 11.33
C VAL A 520 0.97 -5.61 10.59
N ILE A 521 -0.09 -6.28 11.00
CA ILE A 521 -1.45 -6.14 10.45
C ILE A 521 -2.43 -5.85 11.59
N PRO A 522 -3.62 -5.29 11.33
CA PRO A 522 -4.61 -5.15 12.40
C PRO A 522 -5.06 -6.53 12.88
N MET A 523 -5.55 -6.61 14.13
CA MET A 523 -6.04 -7.88 14.69
C MET A 523 -7.18 -8.44 13.84
N TRP A 524 -8.06 -7.57 13.36
CA TRP A 524 -8.98 -7.81 12.25
C TRP A 524 -9.19 -6.51 11.45
N PRO A 525 -9.60 -6.59 10.17
CA PRO A 525 -9.98 -5.40 9.40
C PRO A 525 -11.14 -4.64 10.04
N GLU A 526 -11.11 -3.31 9.97
CA GLU A 526 -12.13 -2.43 10.55
C GLU A 526 -13.57 -2.84 10.20
N GLY A 527 -14.46 -2.70 11.19
CA GLY A 527 -15.86 -3.06 11.12
C GLY A 527 -16.22 -4.20 12.08
N PRO A 528 -17.51 -4.54 12.24
CA PRO A 528 -17.92 -5.59 13.17
C PRO A 528 -17.23 -6.91 12.83
N PRO A 529 -16.51 -7.54 13.77
CA PRO A 529 -15.63 -8.65 13.44
C PRO A 529 -16.38 -9.92 13.01
N GLU A 530 -17.62 -10.08 13.49
CA GLU A 530 -18.54 -11.15 13.05
C GLU A 530 -19.19 -10.88 11.69
N SER A 531 -18.99 -9.70 11.10
CA SER A 531 -19.55 -9.39 9.78
C SER A 531 -18.99 -10.30 8.71
N GLU A 532 -19.80 -10.56 7.69
CA GLU A 532 -19.41 -11.46 6.60
C GLU A 532 -18.18 -10.96 5.83
N SER A 533 -18.01 -9.65 5.67
CA SER A 533 -16.84 -9.05 5.04
C SER A 533 -15.57 -9.29 5.87
N VAL A 534 -15.60 -9.00 7.17
CA VAL A 534 -14.43 -9.16 8.04
C VAL A 534 -14.02 -10.63 8.13
N GLN A 535 -14.99 -11.53 8.33
CA GLN A 535 -14.74 -12.98 8.34
C GLN A 535 -14.11 -13.49 7.05
N ASP A 536 -14.55 -12.98 5.91
CA ASP A 536 -14.04 -13.41 4.61
C ASP A 536 -12.62 -12.91 4.35
N ILE A 537 -12.32 -11.68 4.78
CA ILE A 537 -10.97 -11.09 4.68
C ILE A 537 -9.99 -11.82 5.62
N LEU A 538 -10.41 -12.18 6.83
CA LEU A 538 -9.62 -13.01 7.75
C LEU A 538 -9.32 -14.39 7.15
N HIS A 539 -10.30 -14.99 6.46
CA HIS A 539 -10.09 -16.25 5.75
C HIS A 539 -9.01 -16.12 4.66
N TRP A 540 -9.06 -15.07 3.84
CA TRP A 540 -8.02 -14.83 2.82
C TRP A 540 -6.64 -14.51 3.40
N THR A 541 -6.59 -13.80 4.53
CA THR A 541 -5.35 -13.55 5.27
C THR A 541 -4.75 -14.88 5.73
N ARG A 542 -5.56 -15.78 6.27
CA ARG A 542 -5.11 -17.12 6.69
C ARG A 542 -4.63 -17.98 5.52
N GLU A 543 -5.33 -17.99 4.39
CA GLU A 543 -4.88 -18.74 3.20
C GLU A 543 -3.54 -18.20 2.67
N THR A 544 -3.33 -16.88 2.77
CA THR A 544 -2.05 -16.24 2.45
C THR A 544 -0.94 -16.70 3.40
N MET A 545 -1.17 -16.66 4.72
CA MET A 545 -0.20 -17.13 5.73
C MET A 545 0.16 -18.61 5.52
N LYS A 546 -0.84 -19.48 5.30
CA LYS A 546 -0.63 -20.91 5.02
C LYS A 546 0.29 -21.12 3.83
N MET A 547 0.04 -20.42 2.72
CA MET A 547 0.85 -20.51 1.52
C MET A 547 2.30 -20.08 1.77
N MET A 548 2.51 -18.97 2.49
CA MET A 548 3.86 -18.48 2.79
C MET A 548 4.62 -19.41 3.71
N TYR A 549 4.02 -19.81 4.83
CA TYR A 549 4.67 -20.69 5.79
C TYR A 549 4.94 -22.08 5.23
N ARG A 550 4.06 -22.60 4.36
CA ARG A 550 4.32 -23.86 3.64
C ARG A 550 5.56 -23.76 2.76
N ILE A 551 5.69 -22.70 1.95
CA ILE A 551 6.88 -22.48 1.10
C ILE A 551 8.16 -22.38 1.95
N ILE A 552 8.10 -21.69 3.09
CA ILE A 552 9.24 -21.54 4.00
C ILE A 552 9.58 -22.87 4.68
N GLY A 553 8.59 -23.61 5.18
CA GLY A 553 8.78 -24.91 5.81
C GLY A 553 9.40 -25.94 4.85
N GLU A 554 8.91 -25.99 3.61
CA GLU A 554 9.50 -26.80 2.52
C GLU A 554 10.98 -26.42 2.28
N ALA A 555 11.30 -25.12 2.27
CA ALA A 555 12.68 -24.66 2.08
C ALA A 555 13.62 -25.04 3.24
N ILE A 556 13.15 -24.96 4.49
CA ILE A 556 13.91 -25.41 5.67
C ILE A 556 14.19 -26.90 5.58
N GLU A 557 13.15 -27.72 5.34
CA GLU A 557 13.28 -29.18 5.21
C GLU A 557 14.26 -29.57 4.10
N GLU A 558 14.15 -28.93 2.93
CA GLU A 558 15.04 -29.18 1.79
C GLU A 558 16.50 -28.77 2.06
N SER A 559 16.73 -27.69 2.81
CA SER A 559 18.07 -27.22 3.14
C SER A 559 18.81 -28.11 4.15
N GLY A 560 18.07 -28.92 4.91
CA GLY A 560 18.59 -29.72 6.03
C GLY A 560 19.01 -28.91 7.26
N GLU A 561 18.70 -27.61 7.28
CA GLU A 561 18.98 -26.72 8.42
C GLU A 561 17.98 -26.95 9.57
N ARG A 562 18.43 -26.69 10.81
CA ARG A 562 17.52 -26.60 11.95
C ARG A 562 17.02 -25.16 12.04
N GLY A 563 15.72 -24.96 11.90
CA GLY A 563 15.10 -23.64 12.04
C GLY A 563 13.58 -23.72 12.10
N ARG A 564 12.95 -22.72 12.69
CA ARG A 564 11.50 -22.59 12.70
C ARG A 564 11.09 -21.60 11.61
N PRO A 565 9.94 -21.79 10.92
CA PRO A 565 9.47 -20.81 9.95
C PRO A 565 9.33 -19.38 10.53
N ARG A 566 8.95 -19.27 11.81
CA ARG A 566 8.90 -18.00 12.53
C ARG A 566 10.27 -17.38 12.80
N ASP A 567 11.38 -18.12 12.75
CA ASP A 567 12.71 -17.50 12.80
C ASP A 567 13.01 -16.63 11.56
N TYR A 568 12.16 -16.68 10.51
CA TYR A 568 12.33 -15.93 9.25
C TYR A 568 11.13 -15.05 8.88
N LEU A 569 9.90 -15.44 9.24
CA LEU A 569 8.68 -14.68 8.94
C LEU A 569 7.77 -14.65 10.17
N ASP A 570 7.54 -13.46 10.71
CA ASP A 570 6.60 -13.25 11.82
C ASP A 570 5.47 -12.30 11.44
N PHE A 571 4.27 -12.63 11.93
CA PHE A 571 3.10 -11.77 11.89
C PHE A 571 2.78 -11.25 13.30
N PHE A 572 2.51 -9.95 13.38
CA PHE A 572 2.12 -9.24 14.58
C PHE A 572 0.85 -8.43 14.33
N CYS A 573 0.21 -8.02 15.41
CA CYS A 573 -0.76 -6.94 15.43
C CYS A 573 -0.44 -5.98 16.58
N LEU A 574 -1.16 -4.86 16.64
CA LEU A 574 -1.05 -3.91 17.73
C LEU A 574 -2.30 -3.97 18.62
N ALA A 575 -2.10 -3.81 19.92
CA ALA A 575 -3.17 -3.76 20.90
C ALA A 575 -2.82 -2.86 22.07
N ASN A 576 -3.83 -2.48 22.84
CA ASN A 576 -3.63 -1.79 24.10
C ASN A 576 -4.54 -2.37 25.18
N ARG A 577 -4.15 -2.18 26.43
CA ARG A 577 -4.92 -2.56 27.61
C ARG A 577 -4.56 -1.62 28.76
N GLU A 578 -5.56 -0.90 29.26
CA GLU A 578 -5.36 0.17 30.23
C GLU A 578 -6.08 -0.14 31.54
N LYS A 579 -5.36 -0.01 32.66
CA LYS A 579 -6.06 0.03 33.96
C LYS A 579 -6.86 1.31 34.09
N GLU A 580 -7.99 1.24 34.78
CA GLU A 580 -8.78 2.43 35.11
C GLU A 580 -7.95 3.36 36.01
N VAL A 581 -7.92 4.64 35.65
CA VAL A 581 -7.17 5.67 36.38
C VAL A 581 -8.12 6.72 36.98
N LYS A 582 -7.68 7.37 38.07
CA LYS A 582 -8.47 8.41 38.72
C LYS A 582 -8.67 9.60 37.78
N GLY A 583 -9.94 9.98 37.55
CA GLY A 583 -10.29 11.10 36.66
C GLY A 583 -10.53 10.70 35.21
N GLU A 584 -10.50 9.39 34.90
CA GLU A 584 -10.98 8.86 33.62
C GLU A 584 -12.44 9.25 33.36
N PHE A 585 -12.82 9.33 32.08
CA PHE A 585 -14.19 9.62 31.67
C PHE A 585 -15.16 8.55 32.16
N VAL A 586 -16.19 8.96 32.90
CA VAL A 586 -17.28 8.07 33.34
C VAL A 586 -18.48 8.26 32.41
N PRO A 587 -18.87 7.24 31.63
CA PRO A 587 -19.99 7.37 30.71
C PRO A 587 -21.35 7.39 31.45
N PRO A 588 -22.34 8.13 30.93
CA PRO A 588 -23.68 8.17 31.52
C PRO A 588 -24.48 6.87 31.34
N TYR A 589 -24.11 6.01 30.39
CA TYR A 589 -24.77 4.73 30.11
C TYR A 589 -23.75 3.60 29.97
N ASN A 590 -24.23 2.37 30.13
CA ASN A 590 -23.43 1.16 29.89
C ASN A 590 -23.85 0.46 28.59
N PRO A 591 -22.94 -0.24 27.91
CA PRO A 591 -23.28 -1.17 26.86
C PRO A 591 -24.07 -2.37 27.40
N HIS A 592 -24.73 -3.13 26.51
CA HIS A 592 -25.55 -4.27 26.90
C HIS A 592 -24.64 -5.46 27.35
N PRO A 593 -24.91 -6.12 28.48
CA PRO A 593 -24.00 -7.14 29.06
C PRO A 593 -23.63 -8.32 28.17
N GLU A 594 -24.47 -8.66 27.18
CA GLU A 594 -24.26 -9.78 26.26
C GLU A 594 -23.55 -9.39 24.96
N THR A 595 -22.90 -8.23 24.91
CA THR A 595 -22.25 -7.71 23.69
C THR A 595 -20.74 -7.69 23.80
N ASP A 596 -20.06 -7.80 22.65
CA ASP A 596 -18.62 -7.61 22.54
C ASP A 596 -18.16 -6.26 23.11
N TYR A 597 -19.01 -5.23 22.99
CA TYR A 597 -18.75 -3.91 23.55
C TYR A 597 -18.65 -3.94 25.07
N TRP A 598 -19.59 -4.61 25.73
CA TRP A 598 -19.51 -4.80 27.19
C TRP A 598 -18.26 -5.58 27.58
N ASN A 599 -17.93 -6.65 26.85
CA ASN A 599 -16.73 -7.44 27.15
C ASN A 599 -15.44 -6.62 27.01
N ALA A 600 -15.28 -5.89 25.90
CA ALA A 600 -14.10 -5.06 25.65
C ALA A 600 -13.97 -3.92 26.69
N GLN A 601 -15.09 -3.30 27.07
CA GLN A 601 -15.12 -2.29 28.12
C GLN A 601 -14.76 -2.88 29.49
N LYS A 602 -15.35 -4.02 29.86
CA LYS A 602 -15.10 -4.70 31.14
C LYS A 602 -13.66 -5.21 31.25
N HIS A 603 -13.12 -5.81 30.20
CA HIS A 603 -11.76 -6.37 30.18
C HIS A 603 -10.68 -5.34 29.80
N ARG A 604 -11.09 -4.09 29.51
CA ARG A 604 -10.24 -2.91 29.37
C ARG A 604 -9.23 -2.97 28.23
N ARG A 605 -9.57 -3.65 27.15
CA ARG A 605 -8.65 -3.94 26.05
C ARG A 605 -9.32 -3.73 24.70
N PHE A 606 -8.51 -3.37 23.71
CA PHE A 606 -8.90 -3.38 22.30
C PHE A 606 -7.64 -3.41 21.42
N MET A 607 -7.82 -3.72 20.13
CA MET A 607 -6.72 -3.56 19.17
C MET A 607 -6.38 -2.08 18.98
N VAL A 608 -5.12 -1.80 18.68
CA VAL A 608 -4.70 -0.55 18.05
C VAL A 608 -4.79 -0.81 16.55
N TYR A 609 -5.62 -0.06 15.84
CA TYR A 609 -5.90 -0.36 14.45
C TYR A 609 -4.74 0.05 13.55
N VAL A 610 -4.10 -0.93 12.92
CA VAL A 610 -3.01 -0.71 11.97
C VAL A 610 -3.60 -0.32 10.62
N HIS A 611 -3.59 0.98 10.33
CA HIS A 611 -4.00 1.52 9.04
C HIS A 611 -2.83 1.91 8.14
N SER A 612 -1.58 1.81 8.63
CA SER A 612 -0.37 2.00 7.82
C SER A 612 -0.39 1.26 6.47
N LYS A 613 0.35 1.79 5.49
CA LYS A 613 0.73 1.09 4.25
C LYS A 613 2.21 1.36 3.95
N LEU A 614 3.06 0.77 4.77
CA LEU A 614 4.50 0.98 4.82
C LEU A 614 5.25 -0.32 4.52
N MET A 615 6.34 -0.23 3.76
CA MET A 615 7.37 -1.28 3.70
C MET A 615 8.76 -0.64 3.79
N ILE A 616 9.59 -1.14 4.70
CA ILE A 616 11.00 -0.79 4.86
C ILE A 616 11.84 -2.01 4.51
N VAL A 617 12.88 -1.80 3.71
CA VAL A 617 13.79 -2.86 3.26
C VAL A 617 15.22 -2.48 3.60
N ASP A 618 15.88 -3.35 4.37
CA ASP A 618 17.29 -3.26 4.76
C ASP A 618 17.71 -1.93 5.41
N ASP A 619 16.77 -1.16 5.97
CA ASP A 619 16.98 0.23 6.44
C ASP A 619 17.56 1.17 5.35
N THR A 620 17.36 0.84 4.06
CA THR A 620 17.91 1.59 2.92
C THR A 620 16.85 2.11 1.95
N TYR A 621 15.73 1.40 1.82
CA TYR A 621 14.65 1.75 0.90
C TYR A 621 13.30 1.65 1.61
N LEU A 622 12.42 2.60 1.32
CA LEU A 622 11.10 2.69 1.93
C LEU A 622 10.02 2.91 0.87
N LEU A 623 8.89 2.21 1.00
CA LEU A 623 7.63 2.47 0.28
C LEU A 623 6.56 2.92 1.28
N ILE A 624 5.90 4.04 0.99
CA ILE A 624 4.83 4.59 1.83
C ILE A 624 3.75 5.22 0.96
N GLY A 625 2.48 5.02 1.33
CA GLY A 625 1.36 5.54 0.55
C GLY A 625 0.01 5.07 1.04
N SER A 626 -0.95 4.93 0.12
CA SER A 626 -2.34 4.55 0.43
C SER A 626 -2.65 3.06 0.13
N ALA A 627 -1.75 2.36 -0.57
CA ALA A 627 -2.03 1.05 -1.15
C ALA A 627 -1.86 -0.11 -0.17
N ASN A 628 -2.95 -0.84 0.07
CA ASN A 628 -2.95 -2.04 0.89
C ASN A 628 -2.32 -3.25 0.16
N VAL A 629 -1.79 -4.23 0.90
CA VAL A 629 -1.37 -5.52 0.31
C VAL A 629 -2.59 -6.40 0.10
N ASN A 630 -3.38 -6.03 -0.91
CA ASN A 630 -4.52 -6.79 -1.40
C ASN A 630 -4.68 -6.54 -2.92
N GLN A 631 -5.56 -7.27 -3.58
CA GLN A 631 -5.83 -7.07 -5.00
C GLN A 631 -6.54 -5.74 -5.26
N ARG A 632 -7.42 -5.28 -4.37
CA ARG A 632 -8.09 -3.97 -4.48
C ARG A 632 -7.11 -2.82 -4.75
N SER A 633 -6.01 -2.74 -4.01
CA SER A 633 -5.01 -1.68 -4.17
C SER A 633 -3.96 -2.01 -5.23
N MET A 634 -3.61 -3.29 -5.43
CA MET A 634 -2.49 -3.70 -6.31
C MET A 634 -2.87 -3.94 -7.79
N ASP A 635 -4.16 -3.94 -8.14
CA ASP A 635 -4.63 -4.30 -9.49
C ASP A 635 -4.43 -3.20 -10.54
N GLY A 636 -4.50 -1.93 -10.13
CA GLY A 636 -4.49 -0.77 -11.02
C GLY A 636 -5.85 -0.42 -11.66
N GLN A 637 -6.78 -1.38 -11.76
CA GLN A 637 -8.14 -1.15 -12.28
C GLN A 637 -9.24 -1.18 -11.20
N ARG A 638 -8.88 -1.48 -9.96
CA ARG A 638 -9.81 -1.51 -8.82
C ARG A 638 -9.82 -0.15 -8.13
N ASP A 639 -9.26 -0.01 -6.94
CA ASP A 639 -9.14 1.29 -6.28
C ASP A 639 -8.01 2.11 -6.89
N THR A 640 -8.14 3.43 -6.87
CA THR A 640 -7.01 4.30 -7.24
C THR A 640 -6.14 4.58 -6.01
N GLU A 641 -4.84 4.36 -6.14
CA GLU A 641 -3.86 4.50 -5.05
C GLU A 641 -2.66 5.33 -5.48
N ILE A 642 -1.91 5.83 -4.50
CA ILE A 642 -0.63 6.53 -4.70
C ILE A 642 0.36 6.10 -3.61
N ALA A 643 1.64 6.00 -3.97
CA ALA A 643 2.73 5.78 -3.04
C ALA A 643 4.00 6.47 -3.55
N ILE A 644 4.96 6.66 -2.66
CA ILE A 644 6.34 6.98 -3.04
C ILE A 644 7.24 5.81 -2.65
N GLY A 645 8.30 5.62 -3.43
CA GLY A 645 9.47 4.87 -2.99
C GLY A 645 10.69 5.74 -2.95
N CYS A 646 11.43 5.69 -1.85
CA CYS A 646 12.49 6.62 -1.57
C CYS A 646 13.68 5.99 -0.85
N TYR A 647 14.83 6.62 -1.02
CA TYR A 647 16.10 6.29 -0.37
C TYR A 647 16.99 7.53 -0.30
N GLN A 648 17.94 7.55 0.62
CA GLN A 648 18.92 8.62 0.75
C GLN A 648 20.19 8.29 -0.05
N SER A 649 20.75 9.30 -0.71
CA SER A 649 22.05 9.19 -1.37
C SER A 649 23.13 9.28 -0.31
N ARG A 650 23.85 8.17 -0.05
CA ARG A 650 25.00 8.15 0.88
C ARG A 650 26.23 8.78 0.21
N THR A 651 26.88 9.72 0.89
CA THR A 651 28.23 10.18 0.52
C THR A 651 29.27 9.42 1.35
N ARG A 652 30.49 9.25 0.84
CA ARG A 652 31.57 8.54 1.54
C ARG A 652 32.03 9.25 2.84
N GLU A 653 31.59 10.49 3.06
CA GLU A 653 31.94 11.30 4.23
C GLU A 653 30.93 11.15 5.39
N ASP A 654 29.79 10.49 5.17
CA ASP A 654 28.67 10.44 6.14
C ASP A 654 28.88 9.50 7.34
N GLY A 655 30.04 8.83 7.46
CA GLY A 655 30.36 8.01 8.62
C GLY A 655 29.29 6.95 8.93
N MET A 656 29.14 6.64 10.22
CA MET A 656 28.33 5.55 10.79
C MET A 656 26.90 6.01 11.13
N ASP A 657 26.37 7.04 10.46
CA ASP A 657 25.04 7.57 10.75
C ASP A 657 23.95 6.65 10.14
N ASN A 658 23.11 6.10 11.01
CA ASN A 658 22.00 5.23 10.64
C ASN A 658 20.89 6.14 10.04
N GLY A 659 20.99 6.44 8.74
CA GLY A 659 20.14 7.44 8.07
C GLY A 659 18.64 7.34 8.35
N ASP A 660 17.90 8.42 8.06
CA ASP A 660 16.48 8.69 8.40
C ASP A 660 15.52 7.48 8.32
N ILE A 661 15.70 6.56 7.36
CA ILE A 661 14.87 5.34 7.25
C ILE A 661 15.08 4.41 8.46
N SER A 662 16.32 4.19 8.86
CA SER A 662 16.67 3.38 10.04
C SER A 662 16.16 4.05 11.31
N ALA A 663 16.35 5.36 11.44
CA ALA A 663 15.84 6.15 12.54
C ALA A 663 14.31 6.06 12.67
N PHE A 664 13.59 6.21 11.56
CA PHE A 664 12.14 6.07 11.53
C PHE A 664 11.68 4.67 11.95
N ARG A 665 12.36 3.61 11.46
CA ARG A 665 12.06 2.22 11.84
C ARG A 665 12.38 1.94 13.32
N MET A 666 13.42 2.56 13.89
CA MET A 666 13.68 2.52 15.35
C MET A 666 12.58 3.23 16.14
N SER A 667 12.08 4.38 15.68
CA SER A 667 10.98 5.11 16.33
C SER A 667 9.70 4.28 16.37
N LEU A 668 9.33 3.65 15.24
CA LEU A 668 8.16 2.74 15.17
C LEU A 668 8.33 1.56 16.13
N TRP A 669 9.51 0.94 16.16
CA TRP A 669 9.75 -0.17 17.09
C TRP A 669 9.77 0.29 18.55
N TYR A 670 10.23 1.51 18.84
CA TYR A 670 10.18 2.07 20.18
C TYR A 670 8.74 2.25 20.67
N GLU A 671 7.85 2.78 19.83
CA GLU A 671 6.40 2.82 20.10
C GLU A 671 5.84 1.42 20.32
N HIS A 672 6.09 0.50 19.38
CA HIS A 672 5.46 -0.83 19.44
C HIS A 672 5.96 -1.66 20.63
N THR A 673 7.23 -1.52 21.00
CA THR A 673 7.88 -2.36 22.02
C THR A 673 8.08 -1.68 23.37
N GLY A 674 7.83 -0.37 23.47
CA GLY A 674 8.07 0.46 24.65
C GLY A 674 9.55 0.63 25.03
N ARG A 675 10.50 0.26 24.15
CA ARG A 675 11.94 0.33 24.42
C ARG A 675 12.77 0.46 23.15
N ALA A 676 13.98 1.01 23.30
CA ALA A 676 15.02 0.96 22.28
C ALA A 676 16.09 -0.03 22.74
N ASP A 677 16.39 -1.02 21.91
CA ASP A 677 17.38 -2.07 22.20
C ASP A 677 18.42 -2.10 21.08
N ASN A 678 19.69 -2.33 21.42
CA ASN A 678 20.77 -2.40 20.44
C ASN A 678 20.58 -3.55 19.46
N VAL A 679 19.95 -4.64 19.90
CA VAL A 679 19.65 -5.77 19.02
C VAL A 679 18.74 -5.39 17.83
N TYR A 680 17.98 -4.29 17.95
CA TYR A 680 17.10 -3.79 16.89
C TYR A 680 17.87 -3.13 15.73
N GLN A 681 19.16 -2.87 15.88
CA GLN A 681 20.02 -2.38 14.79
C GLN A 681 20.41 -3.47 13.79
N GLU A 682 20.20 -4.75 14.16
CA GLU A 682 20.39 -5.91 13.29
C GLU A 682 19.07 -6.70 13.17
N PRO A 683 18.05 -6.17 12.47
CA PRO A 683 16.73 -6.79 12.40
C PRO A 683 16.75 -8.19 11.80
N GLU A 684 17.71 -8.50 10.95
CA GLU A 684 17.88 -9.83 10.39
C GLU A 684 18.33 -10.86 11.44
N SER A 685 19.03 -10.45 12.51
CA SER A 685 19.65 -11.36 13.46
C SER A 685 18.62 -12.26 14.15
N LEU A 686 19.02 -13.49 14.49
CA LEU A 686 18.14 -14.42 15.20
C LEU A 686 17.82 -13.93 16.62
N GLU A 687 18.76 -13.20 17.22
CA GLU A 687 18.57 -12.57 18.53
C GLU A 687 17.48 -11.48 18.47
N CYS A 688 17.52 -10.62 17.45
CA CYS A 688 16.48 -9.61 17.24
C CYS A 688 15.10 -10.25 17.04
N VAL A 689 14.99 -11.20 16.12
CA VAL A 689 13.73 -11.91 15.83
C VAL A 689 13.15 -12.51 17.11
N ARG A 690 13.94 -13.26 17.87
CA ARG A 690 13.48 -13.89 19.12
C ARG A 690 13.13 -12.89 20.21
N THR A 691 13.84 -11.77 20.26
CA THR A 691 13.53 -10.68 21.20
C THR A 691 12.17 -10.07 20.89
N ILE A 692 11.89 -9.75 19.63
CA ILE A 692 10.60 -9.19 19.19
C ILE A 692 9.47 -10.23 19.39
N GLN A 693 9.70 -11.50 19.05
CA GLN A 693 8.75 -12.59 19.33
C GLN A 693 8.43 -12.69 20.82
N SER A 694 9.43 -12.66 21.69
CA SER A 694 9.24 -12.77 23.13
C SER A 694 8.41 -11.61 23.69
N ILE A 695 8.55 -10.39 23.14
CA ILE A 695 7.72 -9.24 23.51
C ILE A 695 6.28 -9.51 23.08
N GLY A 696 6.07 -9.85 21.80
CA GLY A 696 4.75 -10.12 21.25
C GLY A 696 3.99 -11.24 21.96
N GLU A 697 4.68 -12.33 22.34
CA GLU A 697 4.09 -13.46 23.05
C GLU A 697 3.74 -13.12 24.51
N LYS A 698 4.62 -12.36 25.18
CA LYS A 698 4.35 -11.85 26.53
C LYS A 698 3.14 -10.91 26.51
N MET A 699 3.07 -10.01 25.53
CA MET A 699 1.97 -9.07 25.38
C MET A 699 0.67 -9.75 24.96
N TRP A 700 0.71 -10.79 24.12
CA TRP A 700 -0.48 -11.61 23.84
C TRP A 700 -1.04 -12.23 25.12
N LYS A 701 -0.19 -12.79 25.99
CA LYS A 701 -0.64 -13.36 27.27
C LYS A 701 -1.30 -12.31 28.17
N ILE A 702 -0.70 -11.12 28.27
CA ILE A 702 -1.27 -10.00 29.05
C ILE A 702 -2.57 -9.52 28.42
N TYR A 703 -2.64 -9.43 27.09
CA TYR A 703 -3.81 -8.99 26.36
C TYR A 703 -4.97 -9.98 26.51
N SER A 704 -4.72 -11.29 26.36
CA SER A 704 -5.75 -12.31 26.23
C SER A 704 -6.32 -12.82 27.56
N GLN A 705 -5.61 -12.70 28.68
CA GLN A 705 -6.07 -13.17 30.00
C GLN A 705 -7.28 -12.37 30.53
N GLU A 706 -8.07 -12.98 31.43
CA GLU A 706 -9.25 -12.33 32.02
C GLU A 706 -8.89 -11.16 32.95
N GLU A 707 -7.86 -11.33 33.79
CA GLU A 707 -7.43 -10.30 34.74
C GLU A 707 -6.91 -9.05 34.01
N VAL A 708 -7.42 -7.88 34.41
CA VAL A 708 -7.02 -6.60 33.82
C VAL A 708 -5.60 -6.25 34.28
N GLN A 709 -4.68 -6.31 33.33
CA GLN A 709 -3.30 -5.89 33.50
C GLN A 709 -2.93 -4.88 32.41
N ASP A 710 -2.22 -3.83 32.83
CA ASP A 710 -1.76 -2.78 31.93
C ASP A 710 -0.65 -3.31 31.01
N MET A 711 -0.67 -2.92 29.73
CA MET A 711 0.39 -3.26 28.78
C MET A 711 1.60 -2.32 28.86
N GLY A 712 1.52 -1.24 29.65
CA GLY A 712 2.65 -0.39 30.00
C GLY A 712 3.24 0.40 28.83
N GLY A 713 2.41 0.74 27.84
CA GLY A 713 2.85 1.42 26.62
C GLY A 713 3.55 0.50 25.60
N VAL A 714 3.44 -0.82 25.76
CA VAL A 714 3.87 -1.80 24.75
C VAL A 714 2.64 -2.20 23.94
N HIS A 715 2.70 -2.06 22.62
CA HIS A 715 1.57 -2.33 21.74
C HIS A 715 1.72 -3.60 20.90
N LEU A 716 2.96 -4.06 20.65
CA LEU A 716 3.24 -5.20 19.79
C LEU A 716 2.73 -6.50 20.40
N VAL A 717 1.91 -7.21 19.64
CA VAL A 717 1.33 -8.50 20.02
C VAL A 717 1.57 -9.50 18.90
N THR A 718 1.96 -10.73 19.24
CA THR A 718 2.06 -11.81 18.24
C THR A 718 0.69 -12.10 17.66
N TYR A 719 0.59 -12.14 16.32
CA TYR A 719 -0.69 -12.41 15.66
C TYR A 719 -1.16 -13.83 16.07
N PRO A 720 -2.44 -14.02 16.45
CA PRO A 720 -2.88 -15.18 17.21
C PRO A 720 -3.07 -16.44 16.35
N VAL A 721 -1.98 -16.96 15.78
CA VAL A 721 -1.90 -18.20 15.02
C VAL A 721 -0.76 -19.07 15.51
N ASN A 722 -0.91 -20.39 15.44
CA ASN A 722 0.17 -21.32 15.71
C ASN A 722 0.84 -21.73 14.39
N VAL A 723 2.17 -21.77 14.35
CA VAL A 723 2.94 -22.19 13.17
C VAL A 723 3.84 -23.34 13.56
N THR A 724 3.62 -24.50 12.93
CA THR A 724 4.42 -25.70 13.21
C THR A 724 5.81 -25.62 12.59
N GLU A 725 6.73 -26.49 13.02
CA GLU A 725 8.07 -26.58 12.43
C GLU A 725 8.05 -26.92 10.93
N LYS A 726 6.97 -27.56 10.45
CA LYS A 726 6.75 -27.88 9.03
C LYS A 726 6.11 -26.73 8.23
N GLY A 727 5.82 -25.59 8.86
CA GLY A 727 5.18 -24.46 8.20
C GLY A 727 3.65 -24.58 8.05
N SER A 728 3.01 -25.45 8.83
CA SER A 728 1.54 -25.53 8.88
C SER A 728 0.97 -24.47 9.82
N VAL A 729 -0.13 -23.81 9.42
CA VAL A 729 -0.80 -22.77 10.21
C VAL A 729 -2.05 -23.32 10.90
N GLU A 730 -1.98 -23.41 12.21
CA GLU A 730 -2.98 -24.00 13.10
C GLU A 730 -3.64 -22.95 14.02
N ASP A 731 -4.76 -23.32 14.62
CA ASP A 731 -5.40 -22.49 15.65
C ASP A 731 -4.53 -22.51 16.93
N LEU A 732 -4.61 -21.45 17.75
CA LEU A 732 -3.86 -21.39 19.00
C LEU A 732 -4.24 -22.53 19.96
N CYS A 733 -3.25 -23.12 20.63
CA CYS A 733 -3.48 -24.16 21.62
C CYS A 733 -4.13 -23.59 22.89
N GLY A 734 -5.17 -24.27 23.40
CA GLY A 734 -5.77 -23.96 24.71
C GLY A 734 -6.79 -22.81 24.72
N GLY A 735 -7.12 -22.22 23.57
CA GLY A 735 -8.22 -21.26 23.39
C GLY A 735 -9.42 -21.85 22.68
N ASP A 736 -10.50 -21.08 22.58
CA ASP A 736 -11.73 -21.44 21.85
C ASP A 736 -11.66 -21.11 20.35
N GLY A 737 -10.56 -20.50 19.89
CA GLY A 737 -10.31 -20.13 18.49
C GLY A 737 -10.90 -18.77 18.09
N HIS A 738 -11.40 -17.97 19.04
CA HIS A 738 -11.94 -16.64 18.79
C HIS A 738 -11.01 -15.53 19.26
N PHE A 739 -11.19 -14.33 18.71
CA PHE A 739 -10.52 -13.15 19.26
C PHE A 739 -11.08 -12.82 20.65
N PRO A 740 -10.24 -12.36 21.59
CA PRO A 740 -10.69 -12.00 22.93
C PRO A 740 -11.86 -11.01 22.89
N ASP A 741 -12.85 -11.21 23.76
CA ASP A 741 -14.10 -10.42 23.88
C ASP A 741 -15.16 -10.62 22.79
N THR A 742 -14.89 -11.44 21.78
CA THR A 742 -15.78 -11.64 20.62
C THR A 742 -16.15 -13.11 20.43
N LYS A 743 -17.12 -13.41 19.56
CA LYS A 743 -17.32 -14.76 19.00
C LYS A 743 -16.75 -14.89 17.59
N THR A 744 -15.77 -14.05 17.25
CA THR A 744 -15.18 -13.96 15.91
C THR A 744 -14.06 -14.98 15.75
N PRO A 745 -14.19 -15.98 14.86
CA PRO A 745 -13.13 -16.95 14.64
C PRO A 745 -11.90 -16.26 14.05
N ILE A 746 -10.72 -16.47 14.65
CA ILE A 746 -9.46 -15.89 14.19
C ILE A 746 -9.13 -16.34 12.76
N LYS A 747 -9.49 -17.60 12.45
CA LYS A 747 -9.27 -18.18 11.12
C LYS A 747 -10.14 -17.60 10.01
N GLY A 748 -11.12 -16.76 10.37
CA GLY A 748 -12.13 -16.27 9.46
C GLY A 748 -13.04 -17.37 8.92
N LYS A 749 -13.91 -16.99 8.00
CA LYS A 749 -14.84 -17.89 7.34
C LYS A 749 -15.12 -17.40 5.92
N ARG A 750 -14.95 -18.30 4.95
CA ARG A 750 -15.30 -18.00 3.56
C ARG A 750 -16.77 -17.62 3.45
N SER A 751 -17.01 -16.43 2.91
CA SER A 751 -18.35 -15.94 2.62
C SER A 751 -19.06 -16.78 1.56
N LYS A 752 -20.37 -16.98 1.76
CA LYS A 752 -21.23 -17.68 0.79
C LYS A 752 -21.98 -16.72 -0.13
N VAL A 753 -22.09 -15.43 0.20
CA VAL A 753 -22.79 -14.44 -0.63
C VAL A 753 -21.88 -13.37 -1.23
N LEU A 754 -20.76 -13.03 -0.59
CA LEU A 754 -19.79 -12.07 -1.10
C LEU A 754 -18.86 -12.74 -2.13
N SER A 755 -18.90 -12.20 -3.34
CA SER A 755 -17.90 -12.50 -4.36
C SER A 755 -16.52 -12.04 -3.88
N SER A 756 -15.50 -12.85 -4.15
CA SER A 756 -14.12 -12.54 -3.77
C SER A 756 -13.63 -11.20 -4.30
N ILE A 757 -14.21 -10.67 -5.39
CA ILE A 757 -13.84 -9.35 -5.91
C ILE A 757 -14.06 -8.21 -4.89
N PHE A 758 -14.98 -8.38 -3.93
CA PHE A 758 -15.26 -7.38 -2.91
C PHE A 758 -14.27 -7.41 -1.74
N THR A 759 -13.76 -8.60 -1.42
CA THR A 759 -12.98 -8.90 -0.20
C THR A 759 -11.52 -9.27 -0.46
N THR A 760 -11.04 -9.17 -1.72
CA THR A 760 -9.67 -9.53 -2.13
C THR A 760 -8.79 -8.39 -2.55
#